data_AF-D9Q1P3-F1
#
_entry.id   AF-D9Q1P3-F1
#
_cell.length_a   1.000
_cell.length_b   1.000
_cell.length_c   1.000
_cell.angle_alpha   90.00
_cell.angle_beta   90.00
_cell.angle_gamma   90.00
#
_symmetry.space_group_name_H-M   'P 1'
#
loop_
_entity.id
_entity.type
_entity.pdbx_description
1 polymer ?
#
loop_
_entity_poly.entity_id
_entity_poly.type
_entity_poly.pdbx_seq_one_letter_code
_entity_poly.pdbx_strand_id
1 'polypeptide(L)'
;MEALRKVLAAFTLALVVAALVAPFTSLGPRVSLAQSDEVYSNFTVTPTGYLTVYLYGVPPSSKVLLWWGVEPYPQGPWSTVNGTPGNMETPMTYNSSIGAFQATVGPFKNGTWIGYVFNVNGSTWLNYDNHPFWNWNVIINPPANIIGFTRAWVLPNGSIVITTIGRPPDTLLLWWGLTTGPQTGLPWYNTVGKPGNNVSVMHYNPLWGNYTVMIGPFEPGQWVQWVYHDNTTGAWIHNSNVSSSANFAIQDVYTPVHVVAAYYNEYVYLVGEQAKVNVTVQNEGPAASYDVALVVGTKAVFNSTVTIPSGTTNLTFSFPINYPQGIYNVYFLVGTSGLWQNTSLPQLYVLNTTGKKPISVVIVWNMHQPLYIEPNGTWGQPWVQIHTGQDMDWNGQLVGAYELQAMLLNEFPNLNVTIDFTPVLLYQWEAFLHQSSPTFTTSGVNVTHDINATEYTLSLYRKLVKEGRLQVLTVPFYHPLMAIEYDNGWSSDLLAQILMGKNMTEYVFGVVPNGAWTPEMAFNMGLVWLYNETGINATVLDYQAFVQMAPDLTVVSGSLNNGPYGVYVVQNSLGQRIYVLFRDTNLSNEFAFLFFHQSPQLTEQELLQYLAKVYMEHPGGVVVVALDGENPIIFNPMPLSGEDLYAIYQALSNAEGQGWLVTQTVDQAIATHGVSAVLTNLPEESWALSLNNWNNGYIGKVLIWRNVTEAREYLVAFSNVLGMPTSPLVPLSFAHAPNASTAAFEAMTHMPAYVNVSGYTEANPLYMYYSLWNYLYVSEGSDWTWQAGPPNYGPQWFSVQPIIYDSAIVNYVKSQLSEITPSGAIPLPGLKGVTVFINDSLGAPLPIASHVIVVVSNGTANASAEVTLYPGVDIAIVKGVYFRPSSPVSVYIYAPLNASQLGSYIVPFSKYGLLISSGTFGLGNVTFNVNAVHIANVNTTAPETTHQTPQPSDYSVWVVVTLVIVAVIIAVIAGYLRL
;
A
#
# COMPACT_ATOMS: atom_id res chain seq x y z
N MET A 1 -42.99 7.05 -28.79
CA MET A 1 -42.05 5.90 -28.78
C MET A 1 -42.16 4.97 -29.98
N GLU A 2 -42.98 5.27 -31.00
CA GLU A 2 -43.09 4.44 -32.23
C GLU A 2 -42.68 5.18 -33.52
N ALA A 3 -42.35 6.47 -33.42
CA ALA A 3 -41.79 7.27 -34.52
C ALA A 3 -40.25 7.36 -34.52
N LEU A 4 -39.57 6.94 -33.43
CA LEU A 4 -38.11 6.98 -33.32
C LEU A 4 -37.43 5.68 -33.83
N ARG A 5 -38.21 4.62 -34.09
CA ARG A 5 -37.72 3.34 -34.65
C ARG A 5 -37.68 3.28 -36.19
N LYS A 6 -38.20 4.30 -36.89
CA LYS A 6 -38.23 4.32 -38.37
C LYS A 6 -37.20 5.24 -39.03
N VAL A 7 -36.43 6.01 -38.26
CA VAL A 7 -35.36 6.88 -38.79
C VAL A 7 -33.97 6.22 -38.71
N LEU A 8 -33.77 5.24 -37.80
CA LEU A 8 -32.50 4.54 -37.65
C LEU A 8 -32.28 3.37 -38.63
N ALA A 9 -33.28 2.99 -39.42
CA ALA A 9 -33.22 1.86 -40.36
C ALA A 9 -32.87 2.27 -41.81
N ALA A 10 -32.69 3.55 -42.11
CA ALA A 10 -32.40 4.05 -43.46
C ALA A 10 -30.94 4.49 -43.67
N PHE A 11 -30.11 4.59 -42.61
CA PHE A 11 -28.72 5.01 -42.72
C PHE A 11 -27.71 3.85 -42.81
N THR A 12 -28.11 2.63 -42.48
CA THR A 12 -27.23 1.45 -42.49
C THR A 12 -27.25 0.68 -43.82
N LEU A 13 -28.11 1.06 -44.78
CA LEU A 13 -28.28 0.36 -46.06
C LEU A 13 -27.63 1.07 -47.27
N ALA A 14 -27.05 2.26 -47.09
CA ALA A 14 -26.37 3.00 -48.16
C ALA A 14 -24.85 2.76 -48.23
N LEU A 15 -24.26 2.08 -47.23
CA LEU A 15 -22.81 1.84 -47.13
C LEU A 15 -22.35 0.46 -47.63
N VAL A 16 -23.27 -0.42 -48.03
CA VAL A 16 -22.94 -1.82 -48.41
C VAL A 16 -23.09 -2.10 -49.92
N VAL A 17 -23.59 -1.16 -50.73
CA VAL A 17 -23.85 -1.41 -52.17
C VAL A 17 -22.85 -0.71 -53.12
N ALA A 18 -21.85 0.04 -52.60
CA ALA A 18 -20.84 0.71 -53.43
C ALA A 18 -19.50 -0.06 -53.60
N ALA A 19 -19.33 -1.22 -52.95
CA ALA A 19 -18.05 -1.95 -52.93
C ALA A 19 -17.99 -3.15 -53.90
N LEU A 20 -19.04 -3.43 -54.67
CA LEU A 20 -19.09 -4.54 -55.61
C LEU A 20 -19.55 -4.04 -56.97
N VAL A 21 -18.63 -4.12 -57.95
CA VAL A 21 -18.78 -3.95 -59.42
C VAL A 21 -18.05 -2.71 -59.98
N ALA A 22 -16.78 -2.88 -60.38
CA ALA A 22 -16.30 -2.61 -61.75
C ALA A 22 -14.79 -2.97 -61.93
N PRO A 23 -14.36 -3.42 -63.13
CA PRO A 23 -13.06 -4.06 -63.37
C PRO A 23 -11.98 -3.10 -63.89
N PHE A 24 -10.72 -3.56 -63.80
CA PHE A 24 -9.50 -2.98 -64.39
C PHE A 24 -9.69 -2.33 -65.77
N THR A 25 -9.24 -1.08 -65.94
CA THR A 25 -8.47 -0.63 -67.12
C THR A 25 -7.55 0.55 -66.78
N SER A 26 -6.40 0.56 -67.45
CA SER A 26 -5.25 1.46 -67.35
C SER A 26 -5.54 2.95 -67.54
N LEU A 27 -4.80 3.83 -66.85
CA LEU A 27 -4.09 5.01 -67.37
C LEU A 27 -3.29 5.68 -66.24
N GLY A 28 -2.02 5.98 -66.50
CA GLY A 28 -0.98 6.27 -65.49
C GLY A 28 -1.16 7.56 -64.66
N PRO A 29 -0.43 7.70 -63.54
CA PRO A 29 -0.64 8.81 -62.62
C PRO A 29 0.00 10.09 -63.15
N ARG A 30 -0.83 11.06 -63.50
CA ARG A 30 -0.59 12.46 -63.12
C ARG A 30 -1.47 12.74 -61.91
N VAL A 31 -0.89 12.70 -60.71
CA VAL A 31 -1.55 13.11 -59.48
C VAL A 31 -0.84 14.36 -58.97
N SER A 32 -1.58 15.46 -58.98
CA SER A 32 -1.29 16.66 -58.21
C SER A 32 -1.38 16.33 -56.72
N LEU A 33 -0.30 16.63 -55.98
CA LEU A 33 -0.24 16.53 -54.52
C LEU A 33 -1.25 17.49 -53.86
N ALA A 34 -2.16 16.93 -53.07
CA ALA A 34 -2.85 17.62 -52.00
C ALA A 34 -2.44 16.93 -50.67
N GLN A 35 -1.79 17.68 -49.78
CA GLN A 35 -1.36 17.27 -48.45
C GLN A 35 -2.59 17.02 -47.54
N SER A 36 -2.58 15.92 -46.78
CA SER A 36 -3.50 15.65 -45.67
C SER A 36 -2.82 15.92 -44.32
N ASP A 37 -3.58 16.50 -43.38
CA ASP A 37 -3.18 16.95 -42.04
C ASP A 37 -2.93 15.82 -41.01
N GLU A 38 -2.23 14.75 -41.37
CA GLU A 38 -1.93 13.64 -40.45
C GLU A 38 -0.51 13.75 -39.87
N VAL A 39 -0.37 13.61 -38.55
CA VAL A 39 0.95 13.59 -37.87
C VAL A 39 1.56 12.20 -38.03
N TYR A 40 2.74 12.12 -38.65
CA TYR A 40 3.44 10.85 -38.83
C TYR A 40 4.95 11.00 -38.72
N SER A 41 5.63 9.87 -38.44
CA SER A 41 7.08 9.81 -38.35
C SER A 41 7.69 8.99 -39.49
N ASN A 42 8.87 9.42 -39.93
CA ASN A 42 9.73 8.68 -40.85
C ASN A 42 11.18 8.71 -40.33
N PHE A 43 12.08 7.89 -40.88
CA PHE A 43 13.48 7.89 -40.46
C PHE A 43 14.43 7.47 -41.58
N THR A 44 15.71 7.76 -41.38
CA THR A 44 16.82 7.20 -42.18
C THR A 44 17.89 6.65 -41.25
N VAL A 45 18.56 5.58 -41.70
CA VAL A 45 19.70 4.99 -40.99
C VAL A 45 20.93 5.07 -41.89
N THR A 46 22.02 5.61 -41.36
CA THR A 46 23.29 5.65 -42.11
C THR A 46 24.04 4.32 -41.97
N PRO A 47 24.92 3.97 -42.93
CA PRO A 47 25.80 2.80 -42.81
C PRO A 47 26.72 2.85 -41.58
N THR A 48 26.95 4.03 -41.02
CA THR A 48 27.76 4.25 -39.80
C THR A 48 26.96 4.19 -38.50
N GLY A 49 25.66 3.88 -38.56
CA GLY A 49 24.81 3.64 -37.39
C GLY A 49 24.12 4.88 -36.82
N TYR A 50 24.04 5.99 -37.56
CA TYR A 50 23.23 7.14 -37.14
C TYR A 50 21.78 6.98 -37.58
N LEU A 51 20.86 7.24 -36.65
CA LEU A 51 19.43 7.31 -36.92
C LEU A 51 19.02 8.78 -37.01
N THR A 52 18.41 9.18 -38.13
CA THR A 52 17.74 10.47 -38.24
C THR A 52 16.24 10.26 -38.26
N VAL A 53 15.54 10.80 -37.27
CA VAL A 53 14.09 10.73 -37.14
C VAL A 53 13.46 12.03 -37.64
N TYR A 54 12.38 11.91 -38.38
CA TYR A 54 11.56 13.00 -38.90
C TYR A 54 10.14 12.91 -38.33
N LEU A 55 9.55 14.06 -38.01
CA LEU A 55 8.16 14.20 -37.57
C LEU A 55 7.45 15.26 -38.41
N TYR A 56 6.42 14.84 -39.13
CA TYR A 56 5.60 15.66 -40.01
C TYR A 56 4.26 16.01 -39.35
N GLY A 57 3.60 17.07 -39.84
CA GLY A 57 2.25 17.45 -39.39
C GLY A 57 2.20 18.25 -38.06
N VAL A 58 3.35 18.50 -37.42
CA VAL A 58 3.42 19.35 -36.21
C VAL A 58 3.70 20.81 -36.58
N PRO A 59 3.00 21.81 -35.99
CA PRO A 59 3.21 23.22 -36.32
C PRO A 59 4.66 23.67 -36.12
N PRO A 60 5.25 24.47 -37.05
CA PRO A 60 6.65 24.91 -36.97
C PRO A 60 7.01 25.72 -35.71
N SER A 61 6.00 26.31 -35.05
CA SER A 61 6.14 27.06 -33.80
C SER A 61 6.28 26.18 -32.55
N SER A 62 6.08 24.87 -32.67
CA SER A 62 6.12 23.94 -31.54
C SER A 62 7.54 23.64 -31.07
N LYS A 63 7.70 23.31 -29.79
CA LYS A 63 8.92 22.69 -29.25
C LYS A 63 8.73 21.19 -29.25
N VAL A 64 9.61 20.44 -29.92
CA VAL A 64 9.51 18.98 -30.02
C VAL A 64 10.77 18.34 -29.44
N LEU A 65 10.58 17.44 -28.47
CA LEU A 65 11.61 16.56 -27.92
C LEU A 65 11.40 15.14 -28.45
N LEU A 66 12.46 14.55 -29.01
CA LEU A 66 12.53 13.13 -29.30
C LEU A 66 12.93 12.40 -28.03
N TRP A 67 12.06 11.52 -27.54
CA TRP A 67 12.33 10.62 -26.43
C TRP A 67 12.65 9.25 -26.98
N TRP A 68 13.77 8.66 -26.61
CA TRP A 68 14.23 7.40 -27.21
C TRP A 68 15.07 6.56 -26.25
N GLY A 69 15.14 5.25 -26.50
CA GLY A 69 15.90 4.30 -25.69
C GLY A 69 16.39 3.11 -26.51
N VAL A 70 17.39 2.41 -25.97
CA VAL A 70 17.82 1.09 -26.46
C VAL A 70 16.90 0.04 -25.85
N GLU A 71 16.30 -0.78 -26.70
CA GLU A 71 15.42 -1.86 -26.27
C GLU A 71 16.09 -3.22 -26.53
N PRO A 72 15.83 -4.26 -25.71
CA PRO A 72 16.28 -5.62 -26.00
C PRO A 72 15.53 -6.25 -27.20
N TYR A 73 14.32 -5.78 -27.49
CA TYR A 73 13.41 -6.18 -28.58
C TYR A 73 12.34 -5.09 -28.74
N PRO A 74 11.61 -4.99 -29.86
CA PRO A 74 10.58 -3.96 -30.06
C PRO A 74 9.53 -3.95 -28.94
N GLN A 75 9.20 -2.76 -28.43
CA GLN A 75 8.30 -2.57 -27.26
C GLN A 75 8.88 -3.10 -25.94
N GLY A 76 10.19 -3.30 -25.87
CA GLY A 76 10.88 -3.73 -24.65
C GLY A 76 11.10 -2.58 -23.66
N PRO A 77 11.57 -2.88 -22.44
CA PRO A 77 11.98 -1.84 -21.49
C PRO A 77 13.14 -1.01 -22.06
N TRP A 78 13.12 0.29 -21.80
CA TRP A 78 14.13 1.21 -22.31
C TRP A 78 15.36 1.24 -21.42
N SER A 79 16.52 1.31 -22.08
CA SER A 79 17.78 1.61 -21.43
C SER A 79 18.50 2.75 -22.17
N THR A 80 19.31 3.50 -21.43
CA THR A 80 20.27 4.44 -22.01
C THR A 80 21.32 3.68 -22.82
N VAL A 81 22.09 4.37 -23.66
CA VAL A 81 23.21 3.75 -24.42
C VAL A 81 24.26 3.06 -23.53
N ASN A 82 24.31 3.38 -22.23
CA ASN A 82 25.21 2.76 -21.25
C ASN A 82 24.58 1.60 -20.46
N GLY A 83 23.34 1.22 -20.77
CA GLY A 83 22.62 0.10 -20.13
C GLY A 83 21.88 0.45 -18.84
N THR A 84 21.86 1.73 -18.41
CA THR A 84 21.02 2.16 -17.28
C THR A 84 19.55 2.16 -17.68
N PRO A 85 18.61 1.61 -16.87
CA PRO A 85 17.18 1.70 -17.13
C PRO A 85 16.71 3.16 -17.32
N GLY A 86 15.86 3.39 -18.32
CA GLY A 86 15.30 4.71 -18.63
C GLY A 86 15.52 5.15 -20.08
N ASN A 87 15.10 6.38 -20.38
CA ASN A 87 15.14 6.99 -21.71
C ASN A 87 16.25 8.04 -21.85
N MET A 88 16.46 8.50 -23.08
CA MET A 88 17.22 9.69 -23.43
C MET A 88 16.33 10.68 -24.17
N GLU A 89 16.72 11.94 -24.18
CA GLU A 89 15.96 13.03 -24.78
C GLU A 89 16.84 13.80 -25.78
N THR A 90 16.28 14.19 -26.92
CA THR A 90 17.01 14.95 -27.93
C THR A 90 16.09 16.01 -28.55
N PRO A 91 16.40 17.31 -28.42
CA PRO A 91 15.63 18.37 -29.08
C PRO A 91 15.62 18.22 -30.60
N MET A 92 14.44 18.34 -31.20
CA MET A 92 14.27 18.31 -32.65
C MET A 92 14.26 19.73 -33.24
N THR A 93 14.82 19.88 -34.43
CA THR A 93 14.86 21.17 -35.15
C THR A 93 13.91 21.12 -36.35
N TYR A 94 13.08 22.15 -36.52
CA TYR A 94 12.21 22.26 -37.69
C TYR A 94 13.01 22.59 -38.96
N ASN A 95 12.89 21.75 -39.98
CA ASN A 95 13.50 21.94 -41.29
C ASN A 95 12.42 22.35 -42.30
N SER A 96 12.43 23.63 -42.68
CA SER A 96 11.44 24.22 -43.58
C SER A 96 11.50 23.69 -45.01
N SER A 97 12.62 23.13 -45.45
CA SER A 97 12.76 22.58 -46.81
C SER A 97 12.04 21.24 -46.99
N ILE A 98 11.90 20.47 -45.92
CA ILE A 98 11.19 19.18 -45.93
C ILE A 98 9.86 19.22 -45.17
N GLY A 99 9.57 20.30 -44.44
CA GLY A 99 8.32 20.47 -43.70
C GLY A 99 8.20 19.56 -42.47
N ALA A 100 9.30 19.27 -41.77
CA ALA A 100 9.33 18.34 -40.65
C ALA A 100 10.29 18.78 -39.54
N PHE A 101 10.00 18.38 -38.30
CA PHE A 101 10.99 18.35 -37.23
C PHE A 101 11.95 17.18 -37.45
N GLN A 102 13.24 17.39 -37.23
CA GLN A 102 14.25 16.34 -37.36
C GLN A 102 15.24 16.33 -36.19
N ALA A 103 15.72 15.15 -35.82
CA ALA A 103 16.85 14.94 -34.91
C ALA A 103 17.66 13.72 -35.36
N THR A 104 18.98 13.79 -35.15
CA THR A 104 19.90 12.68 -35.42
C THR A 104 20.51 12.19 -34.10
N VAL A 105 20.43 10.89 -33.86
CA VAL A 105 20.92 10.22 -32.64
C VAL A 105 21.83 9.04 -33.02
N GLY A 106 22.75 8.68 -32.13
CA GLY A 106 23.78 7.66 -32.37
C GLY A 106 25.21 8.23 -32.44
N PRO A 107 26.19 7.47 -32.95
CA PRO A 107 26.02 6.21 -33.69
C PRO A 107 25.72 5.03 -32.77
N PHE A 108 24.89 4.11 -33.25
CA PHE A 108 24.57 2.85 -32.57
C PHE A 108 25.32 1.69 -33.21
N LYS A 109 25.51 0.63 -32.43
CA LYS A 109 26.05 -0.63 -32.94
C LYS A 109 25.02 -1.27 -33.90
N ASN A 110 25.50 -1.85 -35.00
CA ASN A 110 24.65 -2.63 -35.90
C ASN A 110 23.92 -3.75 -35.13
N GLY A 111 22.62 -3.91 -35.39
CA GLY A 111 21.71 -4.82 -34.68
C GLY A 111 21.06 -4.25 -33.42
N THR A 112 21.29 -2.98 -33.06
CA THR A 112 20.64 -2.35 -31.89
C THR A 112 19.21 -1.96 -32.22
N TRP A 113 18.26 -2.34 -31.36
CA TRP A 113 16.87 -1.86 -31.39
C TRP A 113 16.76 -0.51 -30.70
N ILE A 114 16.12 0.43 -31.38
CA ILE A 114 15.84 1.76 -30.86
C ILE A 114 14.33 1.99 -30.87
N GLY A 115 13.79 2.26 -29.69
CA GLY A 115 12.42 2.71 -29.49
C GLY A 115 12.38 4.23 -29.34
N TYR A 116 11.37 4.90 -29.91
CA TYR A 116 11.22 6.35 -29.74
C TYR A 116 9.76 6.84 -29.79
N VAL A 117 9.50 7.97 -29.11
CA VAL A 117 8.24 8.74 -29.05
C VAL A 117 8.55 10.24 -29.06
N PHE A 118 7.52 11.08 -29.12
CA PHE A 118 7.70 12.54 -29.14
C PHE A 118 6.94 13.23 -28.01
N ASN A 119 7.56 14.25 -27.40
CA ASN A 119 6.89 15.18 -26.52
C ASN A 119 6.82 16.56 -27.19
N VAL A 120 5.61 17.07 -27.37
CA VAL A 120 5.34 18.37 -27.99
C VAL A 120 4.90 19.37 -26.92
N ASN A 121 5.59 20.50 -26.86
CA ASN A 121 5.38 21.62 -25.94
C ASN A 121 5.38 21.26 -24.43
N GLY A 122 5.89 20.09 -24.04
CA GLY A 122 5.96 19.65 -22.65
C GLY A 122 4.73 18.88 -22.15
N SER A 123 3.61 18.91 -22.89
CA SER A 123 2.32 18.38 -22.43
C SER A 123 1.75 17.27 -23.29
N THR A 124 2.08 17.25 -24.58
CA THR A 124 1.45 16.33 -25.53
C THR A 124 2.41 15.24 -25.93
N TRP A 125 2.08 14.00 -25.58
CA TRP A 125 2.82 12.82 -26.01
C TRP A 125 2.25 12.30 -27.32
N LEU A 126 3.11 12.15 -28.32
CA LEU A 126 2.80 11.49 -29.57
C LEU A 126 3.47 10.13 -29.54
N ASN A 127 2.63 9.11 -29.41
CA ASN A 127 2.97 7.70 -29.46
C ASN A 127 2.50 7.10 -30.79
N TYR A 128 3.00 5.93 -31.15
CA TYR A 128 2.58 5.24 -32.37
C TYR A 128 1.07 4.94 -32.29
N ASP A 129 0.34 5.34 -33.33
CA ASP A 129 -1.12 5.19 -33.44
C ASP A 129 -1.90 5.81 -32.25
N ASN A 130 -1.33 6.84 -31.61
CA ASN A 130 -1.86 7.49 -30.39
C ASN A 130 -2.09 6.53 -29.20
N HIS A 131 -1.46 5.36 -29.18
CA HIS A 131 -1.60 4.42 -28.08
C HIS A 131 -0.62 4.75 -26.93
N PRO A 132 -1.04 4.81 -25.67
CA PRO A 132 -0.22 5.35 -24.55
C PRO A 132 1.10 4.59 -24.30
N PHE A 133 1.21 3.36 -24.76
CA PHE A 133 2.38 2.50 -24.53
C PHE A 133 3.13 2.10 -25.80
N TRP A 134 2.71 2.58 -26.98
CA TRP A 134 3.34 2.15 -28.23
C TRP A 134 4.35 3.17 -28.75
N ASN A 135 5.60 2.75 -28.86
CA ASN A 135 6.64 3.53 -29.53
C ASN A 135 6.92 3.07 -30.96
N TRP A 136 7.52 3.94 -31.77
CA TRP A 136 8.12 3.53 -33.04
C TRP A 136 9.42 2.78 -32.79
N ASN A 137 9.72 1.80 -33.64
CA ASN A 137 10.88 0.92 -33.53
C ASN A 137 11.67 0.86 -34.83
N VAL A 138 13.00 0.83 -34.66
CA VAL A 138 13.95 0.62 -35.75
C VAL A 138 15.12 -0.21 -35.27
N ILE A 139 15.50 -1.21 -36.06
CA ILE A 139 16.77 -1.92 -35.90
C ILE A 139 17.83 -1.27 -36.77
N ILE A 140 18.93 -0.85 -36.15
CA ILE A 140 20.02 -0.15 -36.84
C ILE A 140 20.86 -1.16 -37.62
N ASN A 141 20.89 -1.06 -38.96
CA ASN A 141 21.72 -1.90 -39.84
C ASN A 141 21.69 -3.39 -39.45
N PRO A 142 20.54 -4.08 -39.60
CA PRO A 142 20.36 -5.44 -39.12
C PRO A 142 21.44 -6.38 -39.67
N PRO A 143 22.05 -7.23 -38.81
CA PRO A 143 23.04 -8.22 -39.24
C PRO A 143 22.51 -9.19 -40.30
N ALA A 144 23.41 -9.66 -41.17
CA ALA A 144 23.05 -10.55 -42.28
C ALA A 144 22.39 -11.87 -41.84
N ASN A 145 22.66 -12.35 -40.62
CA ASN A 145 22.07 -13.58 -40.07
C ASN A 145 20.64 -13.42 -39.57
N ILE A 146 20.11 -12.20 -39.45
CA ILE A 146 18.71 -11.94 -39.08
C ILE A 146 17.88 -11.37 -40.24
N ILE A 147 18.53 -10.88 -41.30
CA ILE A 147 17.85 -10.47 -42.53
C ILE A 147 17.16 -11.69 -43.15
N GLY A 148 15.88 -11.55 -43.48
CA GLY A 148 15.05 -12.66 -43.97
C GLY A 148 14.43 -13.51 -42.87
N PHE A 149 14.63 -13.18 -41.59
CA PHE A 149 13.92 -13.85 -40.50
C PHE A 149 12.43 -13.62 -40.66
N THR A 150 11.70 -14.70 -40.91
CA THR A 150 10.35 -14.66 -41.45
C THR A 150 9.34 -15.34 -40.55
N ARG A 151 8.15 -14.73 -40.47
CA ARG A 151 6.96 -15.35 -39.92
C ARG A 151 5.84 -15.24 -40.95
N ALA A 152 5.06 -16.30 -41.11
CA ALA A 152 3.91 -16.32 -41.98
C ALA A 152 2.77 -17.11 -41.33
N TRP A 153 1.54 -16.69 -41.54
CA TRP A 153 0.35 -17.39 -41.07
C TRP A 153 -0.82 -17.17 -42.02
N VAL A 154 -1.68 -18.18 -42.10
CA VAL A 154 -2.91 -18.21 -42.89
C VAL A 154 -4.04 -17.56 -42.07
N LEU A 155 -4.80 -16.68 -42.71
CA LEU A 155 -6.01 -16.06 -42.16
C LEU A 155 -7.25 -16.91 -42.47
N PRO A 156 -8.35 -16.77 -41.70
CA PRO A 156 -9.58 -17.55 -41.91
C PRO A 156 -10.21 -17.41 -43.30
N ASN A 157 -9.87 -16.35 -44.04
CA ASN A 157 -10.34 -16.13 -45.41
C ASN A 157 -9.42 -16.70 -46.49
N GLY A 158 -8.35 -17.42 -46.15
CA GLY A 158 -7.36 -17.98 -47.07
C GLY A 158 -6.23 -17.02 -47.47
N SER A 159 -6.21 -15.79 -46.95
CA SER A 159 -5.08 -14.87 -47.15
C SER A 159 -3.90 -15.24 -46.26
N ILE A 160 -2.68 -14.97 -46.70
CA ILE A 160 -1.45 -15.23 -45.94
C ILE A 160 -0.81 -13.89 -45.58
N VAL A 161 -0.57 -13.67 -44.28
CA VAL A 161 0.24 -12.55 -43.80
C VAL A 161 1.67 -13.02 -43.68
N ILE A 162 2.61 -12.27 -44.28
CA ILE A 162 4.04 -12.58 -44.28
C ILE A 162 4.78 -11.37 -43.72
N THR A 163 5.55 -11.61 -42.66
CA THR A 163 6.45 -10.60 -42.06
C THR A 163 7.90 -11.04 -42.16
N THR A 164 8.83 -10.11 -42.37
CA THR A 164 10.27 -10.41 -42.37
C THR A 164 11.10 -9.24 -41.84
N ILE A 165 12.30 -9.53 -41.32
CA ILE A 165 13.30 -8.49 -41.02
C ILE A 165 14.07 -8.15 -42.30
N GLY A 166 13.92 -6.91 -42.76
CA GLY A 166 14.71 -6.30 -43.83
C GLY A 166 15.54 -5.14 -43.31
N ARG A 167 16.34 -4.49 -44.15
CA ARG A 167 17.11 -3.30 -43.78
C ARG A 167 16.25 -2.04 -43.96
N PRO A 168 15.76 -1.40 -42.90
CA PRO A 168 14.93 -0.20 -43.08
C PRO A 168 15.77 1.03 -43.45
N PRO A 169 15.24 1.97 -44.25
CA PRO A 169 13.92 2.00 -44.87
C PRO A 169 13.92 1.48 -46.34
N ASP A 170 14.66 0.40 -46.64
CA ASP A 170 14.74 -0.13 -48.01
C ASP A 170 13.38 -0.55 -48.58
N THR A 171 13.29 -0.56 -49.91
CA THR A 171 12.13 -1.13 -50.60
C THR A 171 12.30 -2.64 -50.72
N LEU A 172 11.58 -3.39 -49.88
CA LEU A 172 11.59 -4.85 -49.90
C LEU A 172 10.41 -5.41 -50.71
N LEU A 173 10.70 -6.31 -51.65
CA LEU A 173 9.71 -6.98 -52.48
C LEU A 173 9.58 -8.45 -52.07
N LEU A 174 8.34 -8.95 -52.03
CA LEU A 174 8.02 -10.36 -51.92
C LEU A 174 7.76 -10.93 -53.32
N TRP A 175 8.59 -11.88 -53.74
CA TRP A 175 8.38 -12.66 -54.96
C TRP A 175 7.79 -14.01 -54.58
N TRP A 176 6.59 -14.35 -55.08
CA TRP A 176 5.88 -15.53 -54.61
C TRP A 176 5.07 -16.23 -55.71
N GLY A 177 4.74 -17.50 -55.53
CA GLY A 177 3.93 -18.27 -56.48
C GLY A 177 3.29 -19.50 -55.86
N LEU A 178 2.23 -19.98 -56.51
CA LEU A 178 1.58 -21.25 -56.19
C LEU A 178 2.48 -22.41 -56.65
N THR A 179 2.52 -23.49 -55.87
CA THR A 179 3.33 -24.67 -56.16
C THR A 179 2.66 -25.95 -55.67
N THR A 180 3.29 -27.11 -55.90
CA THR A 180 2.76 -28.42 -55.52
C THR A 180 3.24 -28.93 -54.15
N GLY A 181 4.16 -28.22 -53.50
CA GLY A 181 4.71 -28.63 -52.21
C GLY A 181 5.75 -27.67 -51.62
N PRO A 182 6.32 -27.97 -50.44
CA PRO A 182 7.32 -27.13 -49.78
C PRO A 182 8.73 -27.25 -50.38
N GLN A 183 8.96 -28.21 -51.29
CA GLN A 183 10.29 -28.50 -51.82
C GLN A 183 10.79 -27.35 -52.69
N THR A 184 12.04 -26.94 -52.48
CA THR A 184 12.69 -25.92 -53.31
C THR A 184 12.92 -26.46 -54.74
N GLY A 185 12.76 -25.60 -55.74
CA GLY A 185 12.99 -25.94 -57.16
C GLY A 185 11.74 -26.42 -57.91
N LEU A 186 10.59 -26.48 -57.24
CA LEU A 186 9.31 -26.72 -57.89
C LEU A 186 8.90 -25.53 -58.78
N PRO A 187 8.21 -25.78 -59.90
CA PRO A 187 7.70 -24.70 -60.74
C PRO A 187 6.70 -23.83 -59.96
N TRP A 188 6.79 -22.52 -60.18
CA TRP A 188 5.85 -21.55 -59.64
C TRP A 188 4.79 -21.22 -60.69
N TYR A 189 3.57 -21.03 -60.20
CA TYR A 189 2.45 -20.53 -60.99
C TYR A 189 1.92 -19.25 -60.36
N ASN A 190 1.54 -18.28 -61.17
CA ASN A 190 0.83 -17.11 -60.68
C ASN A 190 -0.63 -17.43 -60.34
N THR A 191 -1.37 -16.48 -59.79
CA THR A 191 -2.78 -16.70 -59.37
C THR A 191 -3.74 -16.96 -60.52
N VAL A 192 -3.33 -16.75 -61.77
CA VAL A 192 -4.10 -17.10 -62.98
C VAL A 192 -3.64 -18.42 -63.63
N GLY A 193 -2.81 -19.21 -62.93
CA GLY A 193 -2.39 -20.55 -63.34
C GLY A 193 -1.32 -20.60 -64.44
N LYS A 194 -0.63 -19.49 -64.74
CA LYS A 194 0.46 -19.46 -65.73
C LYS A 194 1.82 -19.66 -65.05
N PRO A 195 2.79 -20.33 -65.71
CA PRO A 195 4.16 -20.42 -65.21
C PRO A 195 4.75 -19.04 -64.93
N GLY A 196 5.30 -18.85 -63.73
CA GLY A 196 5.90 -17.59 -63.29
C GLY A 196 5.56 -17.25 -61.83
N ASN A 197 5.93 -16.04 -61.42
CA ASN A 197 5.73 -15.54 -60.07
C ASN A 197 4.80 -14.31 -60.05
N ASN A 198 4.30 -13.99 -58.87
CA ASN A 198 3.74 -12.70 -58.50
C ASN A 198 4.80 -11.89 -57.74
N VAL A 199 4.61 -10.57 -57.67
CA VAL A 199 5.46 -9.66 -56.89
C VAL A 199 4.56 -8.74 -56.07
N SER A 200 4.86 -8.59 -54.79
CA SER A 200 4.15 -7.70 -53.88
C SER A 200 5.16 -6.81 -53.14
N VAL A 201 4.86 -5.53 -52.98
CA VAL A 201 5.70 -4.61 -52.17
C VAL A 201 5.40 -4.88 -50.70
N MET A 202 6.44 -5.02 -49.88
CA MET A 202 6.27 -5.14 -48.43
C MET A 202 6.31 -3.76 -47.77
N HIS A 203 5.45 -3.55 -46.78
CA HIS A 203 5.36 -2.30 -46.03
C HIS A 203 6.10 -2.42 -44.71
N TYR A 204 6.93 -1.42 -44.37
CA TYR A 204 7.59 -1.38 -43.06
C TYR A 204 6.56 -1.09 -41.97
N ASN A 205 6.47 -1.97 -40.98
CA ASN A 205 5.68 -1.83 -39.77
C ASN A 205 6.60 -1.29 -38.65
N PRO A 206 6.50 0.01 -38.31
CA PRO A 206 7.36 0.60 -37.29
C PRO A 206 6.99 0.20 -35.87
N LEU A 207 5.83 -0.41 -35.60
CA LEU A 207 5.52 -0.93 -34.26
C LEU A 207 6.41 -2.12 -33.89
N TRP A 208 6.68 -2.99 -34.87
CA TRP A 208 7.49 -4.20 -34.66
C TRP A 208 8.86 -4.16 -35.35
N GLY A 209 9.13 -3.10 -36.10
CA GLY A 209 10.35 -2.88 -36.87
C GLY A 209 10.62 -3.96 -37.92
N ASN A 210 9.58 -4.45 -38.58
CA ASN A 210 9.65 -5.49 -39.60
C ASN A 210 8.89 -5.09 -40.87
N TYR A 211 9.08 -5.80 -41.97
CA TYR A 211 8.32 -5.63 -43.20
C TYR A 211 7.16 -6.60 -43.24
N THR A 212 5.97 -6.15 -43.61
CA THR A 212 4.74 -6.95 -43.66
C THR A 212 4.07 -6.84 -45.02
N VAL A 213 3.50 -7.94 -45.50
CA VAL A 213 2.62 -7.97 -46.69
C VAL A 213 1.54 -9.02 -46.49
N MET A 214 0.38 -8.80 -47.10
CA MET A 214 -0.71 -9.78 -47.16
C MET A 214 -0.92 -10.19 -48.62
N ILE A 215 -1.00 -11.49 -48.88
CA ILE A 215 -1.21 -12.09 -50.21
C ILE A 215 -2.37 -13.10 -50.17
N GLY A 216 -2.96 -13.41 -51.33
CA GLY A 216 -4.14 -14.29 -51.42
C GLY A 216 -5.44 -13.51 -51.61
N PRO A 217 -6.61 -14.09 -51.28
CA PRO A 217 -6.78 -15.42 -50.65
C PRO A 217 -6.47 -16.60 -51.58
N PHE A 218 -6.14 -17.75 -51.01
CA PHE A 218 -5.90 -19.01 -51.72
C PHE A 218 -6.97 -20.06 -51.35
N GLU A 219 -6.95 -21.21 -52.02
CA GLU A 219 -7.84 -22.33 -51.69
C GLU A 219 -7.18 -23.24 -50.65
N PRO A 220 -7.95 -23.84 -49.71
CA PRO A 220 -7.40 -24.77 -48.74
C PRO A 220 -6.63 -25.92 -49.41
N GLY A 221 -5.43 -26.19 -48.93
CA GLY A 221 -4.49 -27.18 -49.43
C GLY A 221 -3.48 -26.66 -50.45
N GLN A 222 -3.62 -25.43 -50.97
CA GLN A 222 -2.67 -24.87 -51.93
C GLN A 222 -1.33 -24.52 -51.27
N TRP A 223 -0.21 -24.85 -51.92
CA TRP A 223 1.11 -24.44 -51.44
C TRP A 223 1.54 -23.11 -52.07
N VAL A 224 2.07 -22.21 -51.24
CA VAL A 224 2.66 -20.95 -51.67
C VAL A 224 4.14 -20.94 -51.30
N GLN A 225 4.99 -20.62 -52.26
CA GLN A 225 6.42 -20.39 -52.05
C GLN A 225 6.80 -18.93 -52.31
N TRP A 226 7.83 -18.44 -51.61
CA TRP A 226 8.34 -17.09 -51.84
C TRP A 226 9.83 -16.93 -51.53
N VAL A 227 10.37 -15.81 -52.01
CA VAL A 227 11.69 -15.24 -51.67
C VAL A 227 11.55 -13.72 -51.54
N TYR A 228 12.49 -13.06 -50.89
CA TYR A 228 12.50 -11.60 -50.84
C TYR A 228 13.57 -11.02 -51.77
N HIS A 229 13.29 -9.84 -52.33
CA HIS A 229 14.23 -9.06 -53.10
C HIS A 229 14.31 -7.65 -52.50
N ASP A 230 15.46 -7.32 -51.93
CA ASP A 230 15.76 -5.96 -51.49
C ASP A 230 16.11 -5.13 -52.72
N ASN A 231 15.19 -4.26 -53.12
CA ASN A 231 15.32 -3.49 -54.34
C ASN A 231 16.31 -2.31 -54.20
N THR A 232 16.69 -1.94 -52.98
CA THR A 232 17.70 -0.92 -52.74
C THR A 232 19.11 -1.48 -52.92
N THR A 233 19.38 -2.71 -52.45
CA THR A 233 20.69 -3.36 -52.60
C THR A 233 20.81 -4.27 -53.82
N GLY A 234 19.68 -4.74 -54.36
CA GLY A 234 19.63 -5.81 -55.37
C GLY A 234 19.79 -7.22 -54.79
N ALA A 235 19.77 -7.38 -53.46
CA ALA A 235 19.99 -8.67 -52.82
C ALA A 235 18.75 -9.57 -52.83
N TRP A 236 18.95 -10.86 -53.07
CA TRP A 236 17.92 -11.90 -52.93
C TRP A 236 18.08 -12.62 -51.59
N ILE A 237 16.97 -12.76 -50.88
CA ILE A 237 16.94 -13.33 -49.53
C ILE A 237 16.10 -14.62 -49.59
N HIS A 238 16.78 -15.73 -49.32
CA HIS A 238 16.26 -17.09 -49.31
C HIS A 238 16.15 -17.62 -47.88
N ASN A 239 15.48 -18.76 -47.71
CA ASN A 239 15.40 -19.46 -46.44
C ASN A 239 16.71 -20.20 -46.13
N SER A 240 17.72 -19.43 -45.70
CA SER A 240 19.07 -19.91 -45.41
C SER A 240 19.13 -20.99 -44.32
N ASN A 241 18.11 -21.09 -43.46
CA ASN A 241 18.00 -22.15 -42.44
C ASN A 241 17.80 -23.55 -43.04
N VAL A 242 17.28 -23.64 -44.27
CA VAL A 242 17.11 -24.90 -44.99
C VAL A 242 18.27 -25.12 -45.96
N SER A 243 18.55 -24.12 -46.81
CA SER A 243 19.75 -24.08 -47.65
C SER A 243 19.94 -22.67 -48.22
N SER A 244 21.12 -22.37 -48.77
CA SER A 244 21.43 -21.05 -49.35
C SER A 244 20.52 -20.63 -50.52
N SER A 245 19.77 -21.55 -51.11
CA SER A 245 18.84 -21.30 -52.22
C SER A 245 17.41 -21.75 -51.94
N ALA A 246 17.08 -22.10 -50.70
CA ALA A 246 15.75 -22.59 -50.38
C ALA A 246 14.69 -21.47 -50.43
N ASN A 247 13.53 -21.80 -50.98
CA ASN A 247 12.38 -20.90 -50.90
C ASN A 247 11.72 -21.03 -49.54
N PHE A 248 11.09 -19.96 -49.07
CA PHE A 248 10.11 -20.07 -47.99
C PHE A 248 8.84 -20.71 -48.55
N ALA A 249 8.11 -21.46 -47.73
CA ALA A 249 6.90 -22.14 -48.16
C ALA A 249 5.87 -22.22 -47.02
N ILE A 250 4.59 -22.15 -47.37
CA ILE A 250 3.47 -22.41 -46.47
C ILE A 250 2.34 -23.06 -47.27
N GLN A 251 1.58 -23.97 -46.65
CA GLN A 251 0.34 -24.49 -47.22
C GLN A 251 -0.81 -23.66 -46.67
N ASP A 252 -1.68 -23.18 -47.55
CA ASP A 252 -2.90 -22.49 -47.14
C ASP A 252 -3.86 -23.52 -46.53
N VAL A 253 -4.00 -23.53 -45.21
CA VAL A 253 -4.88 -24.45 -44.49
C VAL A 253 -5.78 -23.63 -43.57
N TYR A 254 -7.05 -23.52 -43.94
CA TYR A 254 -8.08 -22.83 -43.17
C TYR A 254 -9.41 -23.58 -43.22
N THR A 255 -10.25 -23.38 -42.20
CA THR A 255 -11.66 -23.76 -42.20
C THR A 255 -12.52 -22.53 -41.97
N PRO A 256 -13.76 -22.46 -42.52
CA PRO A 256 -14.70 -21.39 -42.17
C PRO A 256 -15.20 -21.48 -40.71
N VAL A 257 -14.84 -22.55 -39.99
CA VAL A 257 -15.18 -22.76 -38.58
C VAL A 257 -14.05 -22.29 -37.68
N HIS A 258 -14.31 -21.30 -36.84
CA HIS A 258 -13.35 -20.82 -35.84
C HIS A 258 -13.96 -20.80 -34.43
N VAL A 259 -13.12 -20.92 -33.41
CA VAL A 259 -13.55 -20.83 -32.01
C VAL A 259 -13.78 -19.38 -31.62
N VAL A 260 -14.91 -19.10 -30.99
CA VAL A 260 -15.30 -17.79 -30.46
C VAL A 260 -15.04 -17.71 -28.95
N ALA A 261 -15.39 -18.77 -28.22
CA ALA A 261 -15.21 -18.86 -26.78
C ALA A 261 -15.04 -20.31 -26.37
N ALA A 262 -14.34 -20.55 -25.27
CA ALA A 262 -14.27 -21.86 -24.64
C ALA A 262 -14.18 -21.73 -23.12
N TYR A 263 -14.97 -22.53 -22.41
CA TYR A 263 -14.95 -22.56 -20.95
C TYR A 263 -15.07 -24.00 -20.43
N TYR A 264 -14.43 -24.23 -19.30
CA TYR A 264 -14.49 -25.45 -18.52
C TYR A 264 -15.62 -25.35 -17.50
N ASN A 265 -16.14 -26.48 -17.03
CA ASN A 265 -17.10 -26.47 -15.92
C ASN A 265 -16.44 -26.26 -14.55
N GLU A 266 -15.13 -26.50 -14.45
CA GLU A 266 -14.33 -26.21 -13.26
C GLU A 266 -13.03 -25.52 -13.68
N TYR A 267 -12.46 -24.72 -12.80
CA TYR A 267 -11.16 -24.07 -13.04
C TYR A 267 -9.96 -24.97 -12.73
N VAL A 268 -10.15 -25.94 -11.83
CA VAL A 268 -9.15 -26.92 -11.38
C VAL A 268 -9.86 -28.26 -11.21
N TYR A 269 -9.25 -29.34 -11.71
CA TYR A 269 -9.80 -30.69 -11.60
C TYR A 269 -8.92 -31.60 -10.74
N LEU A 270 -9.54 -32.55 -10.05
CA LEU A 270 -8.86 -33.65 -9.38
C LEU A 270 -8.71 -34.87 -10.30
N VAL A 271 -7.64 -35.65 -10.11
CA VAL A 271 -7.47 -36.93 -10.82
C VAL A 271 -8.69 -37.83 -10.57
N GLY A 272 -9.31 -38.29 -11.66
CA GLY A 272 -10.48 -39.16 -11.65
C GLY A 272 -11.83 -38.46 -11.87
N GLU A 273 -11.86 -37.12 -11.86
CA GLU A 273 -13.07 -36.35 -12.14
C GLU A 273 -13.48 -36.38 -13.63
N GLN A 274 -14.68 -35.88 -13.94
CA GLN A 274 -15.14 -35.66 -15.31
C GLN A 274 -15.01 -34.19 -15.67
N ALA A 275 -14.20 -33.89 -16.68
CA ALA A 275 -14.16 -32.56 -17.27
C ALA A 275 -15.22 -32.41 -18.34
N LYS A 276 -15.86 -31.24 -18.35
CA LYS A 276 -16.78 -30.79 -19.39
C LYS A 276 -16.27 -29.48 -19.97
N VAL A 277 -16.07 -29.48 -21.28
CA VAL A 277 -15.57 -28.32 -22.04
C VAL A 277 -16.65 -27.90 -23.01
N ASN A 278 -17.04 -26.64 -22.93
CA ASN A 278 -17.95 -26.03 -23.90
C ASN A 278 -17.13 -25.14 -24.83
N VAL A 279 -17.22 -25.39 -26.13
CA VAL A 279 -16.53 -24.62 -27.18
C VAL A 279 -17.60 -24.01 -28.07
N THR A 280 -17.70 -22.70 -28.05
CA THR A 280 -18.53 -21.95 -28.99
C THR A 280 -17.73 -21.75 -30.26
N VAL A 281 -18.25 -22.25 -31.38
CA VAL A 281 -17.67 -22.08 -32.71
C VAL A 281 -18.57 -21.24 -33.59
N GLN A 282 -17.97 -20.45 -34.48
CA GLN A 282 -18.66 -19.71 -35.52
C GLN A 282 -18.29 -20.33 -36.87
N ASN A 283 -19.29 -20.75 -37.63
CA ASN A 283 -19.12 -21.23 -38.99
C ASN A 283 -19.59 -20.14 -39.96
N GLU A 284 -18.65 -19.52 -40.68
CA GLU A 284 -18.94 -18.50 -41.70
C GLU A 284 -19.31 -19.12 -43.07
N GLY A 285 -19.17 -20.44 -43.19
CA GLY A 285 -19.50 -21.22 -44.38
C GLY A 285 -20.92 -21.80 -44.34
N PRO A 286 -21.26 -22.62 -45.36
CA PRO A 286 -22.49 -23.40 -45.33
C PRO A 286 -22.45 -24.47 -44.24
N ALA A 287 -23.63 -24.98 -43.87
CA ALA A 287 -23.73 -26.13 -42.98
C ALA A 287 -23.02 -27.34 -43.61
N ALA A 288 -22.03 -27.89 -42.90
CA ALA A 288 -21.22 -29.01 -43.37
C ALA A 288 -20.77 -29.91 -42.21
N SER A 289 -20.28 -31.10 -42.55
CA SER A 289 -19.67 -32.02 -41.58
C SER A 289 -18.19 -31.74 -41.47
N TYR A 290 -17.72 -31.54 -40.25
CA TYR A 290 -16.32 -31.29 -39.90
C TYR A 290 -15.84 -32.39 -38.97
N ASP A 291 -14.60 -32.83 -39.16
CA ASP A 291 -13.93 -33.65 -38.16
C ASP A 291 -13.47 -32.72 -37.04
N VAL A 292 -13.90 -33.01 -35.81
CA VAL A 292 -13.50 -32.23 -34.63
C VAL A 292 -12.81 -33.14 -33.63
N ALA A 293 -11.73 -32.64 -33.04
CA ALA A 293 -11.02 -33.33 -31.97
C ALA A 293 -10.67 -32.36 -30.86
N LEU A 294 -10.77 -32.84 -29.62
CA LEU A 294 -10.25 -32.14 -28.45
C LEU A 294 -8.99 -32.87 -28.01
N VAL A 295 -7.88 -32.15 -27.93
CA VAL A 295 -6.56 -32.71 -27.58
C VAL A 295 -6.06 -32.03 -26.31
N VAL A 296 -5.74 -32.84 -25.29
CA VAL A 296 -5.16 -32.40 -24.03
C VAL A 296 -3.71 -32.88 -23.98
N GLY A 297 -2.77 -31.94 -23.95
CA GLY A 297 -1.36 -32.20 -24.14
C GLY A 297 -1.10 -32.84 -25.50
N THR A 298 -0.79 -34.14 -25.51
CA THR A 298 -0.55 -34.92 -26.73
C THR A 298 -1.63 -35.96 -27.01
N LYS A 299 -2.66 -36.07 -26.16
CA LYS A 299 -3.70 -37.11 -26.25
C LYS A 299 -5.01 -36.52 -26.74
N ALA A 300 -5.59 -37.10 -27.78
CA ALA A 300 -6.97 -36.81 -28.18
C ALA A 300 -7.93 -37.44 -27.16
N VAL A 301 -8.70 -36.60 -26.46
CA VAL A 301 -9.73 -37.02 -25.49
C VAL A 301 -11.11 -37.14 -26.12
N PHE A 302 -11.30 -36.48 -27.26
CA PHE A 302 -12.50 -36.57 -28.07
C PHE A 302 -12.10 -36.51 -29.54
N ASN A 303 -12.76 -37.31 -30.37
CA ASN A 303 -12.65 -37.25 -31.82
C ASN A 303 -13.95 -37.75 -32.45
N SER A 304 -14.62 -36.90 -33.22
CA SER A 304 -15.86 -37.26 -33.93
C SER A 304 -16.06 -36.33 -35.11
N THR A 305 -16.80 -36.80 -36.11
CA THR A 305 -17.37 -35.92 -37.14
C THR A 305 -18.65 -35.28 -36.61
N VAL A 306 -18.78 -33.96 -36.74
CA VAL A 306 -19.94 -33.19 -36.27
C VAL A 306 -20.44 -32.28 -37.40
N THR A 307 -21.75 -32.21 -37.57
CA THR A 307 -22.37 -31.25 -38.50
C THR A 307 -22.51 -29.89 -37.82
N ILE A 308 -21.81 -28.88 -38.33
CA ILE A 308 -21.82 -27.53 -37.78
C ILE A 308 -22.64 -26.65 -38.73
N PRO A 309 -23.82 -26.14 -38.32
CA PRO A 309 -24.62 -25.23 -39.14
C PRO A 309 -23.88 -23.91 -39.39
N SER A 310 -24.32 -23.14 -40.38
CA SER A 310 -23.85 -21.77 -40.56
C SER A 310 -24.26 -20.91 -39.36
N GLY A 311 -23.38 -20.02 -38.89
CA GLY A 311 -23.58 -19.24 -37.68
C GLY A 311 -22.91 -19.84 -36.44
N THR A 312 -23.36 -19.41 -35.26
CA THR A 312 -22.77 -19.79 -33.97
C THR A 312 -23.35 -21.10 -33.45
N THR A 313 -22.48 -22.02 -33.01
CA THR A 313 -22.86 -23.31 -32.42
C THR A 313 -22.06 -23.59 -31.15
N ASN A 314 -22.71 -24.09 -30.10
CA ASN A 314 -22.04 -24.56 -28.89
C ASN A 314 -21.81 -26.07 -28.97
N LEU A 315 -20.55 -26.49 -28.91
CA LEU A 315 -20.13 -27.88 -28.84
C LEU A 315 -19.72 -28.21 -27.41
N THR A 316 -20.23 -29.32 -26.87
CA THR A 316 -19.92 -29.76 -25.51
C THR A 316 -19.20 -31.09 -25.56
N PHE A 317 -18.05 -31.17 -24.89
CA PHE A 317 -17.22 -32.36 -24.78
C PHE A 317 -17.11 -32.79 -23.33
N SER A 318 -17.11 -34.10 -23.07
CA SER A 318 -16.89 -34.64 -21.73
C SER A 318 -15.87 -35.76 -21.77
N PHE A 319 -14.94 -35.77 -20.82
CA PHE A 319 -13.90 -36.79 -20.72
C PHE A 319 -13.39 -36.96 -19.28
N PRO A 320 -12.94 -38.17 -18.90
CA PRO A 320 -12.33 -38.41 -17.59
C PRO A 320 -10.95 -37.76 -17.47
N ILE A 321 -10.66 -37.16 -16.31
CA ILE A 321 -9.34 -36.65 -15.93
C ILE A 321 -8.45 -37.81 -15.50
N ASN A 322 -7.95 -38.54 -16.51
CA ASN A 322 -6.96 -39.61 -16.35
C ASN A 322 -5.53 -39.11 -16.66
N TYR A 323 -5.21 -37.94 -16.12
CA TYR A 323 -3.93 -37.27 -16.30
C TYR A 323 -3.20 -37.21 -14.96
N PRO A 324 -1.86 -37.34 -14.95
CA PRO A 324 -1.08 -36.97 -13.77
C PRO A 324 -1.33 -35.53 -13.36
N GLN A 325 -0.90 -35.17 -12.15
CA GLN A 325 -0.89 -33.78 -11.72
C GLN A 325 -0.06 -32.92 -12.68
N GLY A 326 -0.59 -31.77 -13.09
CA GLY A 326 0.10 -30.82 -13.96
C GLY A 326 -0.84 -29.82 -14.64
N ILE A 327 -0.24 -28.97 -15.47
CA ILE A 327 -0.93 -27.98 -16.29
C ILE A 327 -0.79 -28.42 -17.75
N TYR A 328 -1.92 -28.56 -18.44
CA TYR A 328 -1.97 -29.09 -19.80
C TYR A 328 -2.50 -28.05 -20.79
N ASN A 329 -1.76 -27.86 -21.89
CA ASN A 329 -2.31 -27.14 -23.04
C ASN A 329 -3.44 -27.95 -23.65
N VAL A 330 -4.51 -27.28 -24.02
CA VAL A 330 -5.67 -27.89 -24.66
C VAL A 330 -5.87 -27.27 -26.03
N TYR A 331 -6.10 -28.11 -27.02
CA TYR A 331 -6.33 -27.70 -28.39
C TYR A 331 -7.68 -28.23 -28.87
N PHE A 332 -8.46 -27.35 -29.48
CA PHE A 332 -9.57 -27.72 -30.32
C PHE A 332 -9.08 -27.80 -31.76
N LEU A 333 -9.26 -28.96 -32.39
CA LEU A 333 -8.93 -29.19 -33.78
C LEU A 333 -10.22 -29.31 -34.57
N VAL A 334 -10.30 -28.61 -35.68
CA VAL A 334 -11.40 -28.70 -36.63
C VAL A 334 -10.82 -28.85 -38.03
N GLY A 335 -11.33 -29.83 -38.78
CA GLY A 335 -10.76 -30.19 -40.06
C GLY A 335 -11.78 -30.65 -41.10
N THR A 336 -11.36 -30.58 -42.36
CA THR A 336 -12.06 -31.16 -43.50
C THR A 336 -11.04 -31.91 -44.37
N SER A 337 -11.40 -33.12 -44.83
CA SER A 337 -10.59 -33.89 -45.79
C SER A 337 -9.12 -34.13 -45.37
N GLY A 338 -8.87 -34.31 -44.07
CA GLY A 338 -7.53 -34.57 -43.53
C GLY A 338 -6.66 -33.34 -43.27
N LEU A 339 -7.15 -32.14 -43.56
CA LEU A 339 -6.54 -30.86 -43.18
C LEU A 339 -7.14 -30.40 -41.86
N TRP A 340 -6.29 -30.04 -40.90
CA TRP A 340 -6.70 -29.63 -39.55
C TRP A 340 -6.24 -28.22 -39.24
N GLN A 341 -7.17 -27.40 -38.75
CA GLN A 341 -6.86 -26.16 -38.06
C GLN A 341 -6.91 -26.43 -36.56
N ASN A 342 -5.91 -25.94 -35.82
CA ASN A 342 -5.88 -26.01 -34.36
C ASN A 342 -6.20 -24.64 -33.75
N THR A 343 -6.81 -24.65 -32.58
CA THR A 343 -7.03 -23.47 -31.76
C THR A 343 -6.70 -23.82 -30.32
N SER A 344 -5.84 -23.02 -29.69
CA SER A 344 -5.54 -23.19 -28.27
C SER A 344 -6.75 -22.75 -27.45
N LEU A 345 -7.12 -23.57 -26.47
CA LEU A 345 -8.11 -23.26 -25.45
C LEU A 345 -7.38 -22.87 -24.14
N PRO A 346 -8.08 -22.36 -23.11
CA PRO A 346 -7.46 -22.14 -21.80
C PRO A 346 -6.86 -23.45 -21.26
N GLN A 347 -5.80 -23.35 -20.46
CA GLN A 347 -5.08 -24.52 -19.94
C GLN A 347 -5.93 -25.31 -18.94
N LEU A 348 -5.72 -26.63 -18.90
CA LEU A 348 -6.36 -27.53 -17.95
C LEU A 348 -5.43 -27.76 -16.75
N TYR A 349 -5.92 -27.47 -15.54
CA TYR A 349 -5.21 -27.68 -14.28
C TYR A 349 -5.68 -28.98 -13.62
N VAL A 350 -4.75 -29.89 -13.34
CA VAL A 350 -5.05 -31.19 -12.73
C VAL A 350 -4.25 -31.39 -11.46
N LEU A 351 -4.93 -31.64 -10.34
CA LEU A 351 -4.34 -31.93 -9.03
C LEU A 351 -4.46 -33.40 -8.66
N ASN A 352 -3.41 -33.96 -8.06
CA ASN A 352 -3.47 -35.30 -7.45
C ASN A 352 -3.39 -35.17 -5.93
N THR A 353 -4.52 -35.42 -5.27
CA THR A 353 -4.66 -35.35 -3.81
C THR A 353 -4.28 -36.63 -3.08
N THR A 354 -4.01 -37.72 -3.81
CA THR A 354 -3.71 -39.02 -3.19
C THR A 354 -2.41 -38.96 -2.40
N GLY A 355 -2.51 -39.18 -1.08
CA GLY A 355 -1.36 -39.21 -0.17
C GLY A 355 -0.71 -37.84 0.06
N LYS A 356 -1.36 -36.74 -0.33
CA LYS A 356 -0.89 -35.37 -0.12
C LYS A 356 -1.81 -34.64 0.84
N LYS A 357 -1.24 -33.73 1.63
CA LYS A 357 -2.02 -32.86 2.51
C LYS A 357 -2.60 -31.68 1.71
N PRO A 358 -3.79 -31.19 2.07
CA PRO A 358 -4.29 -29.91 1.56
C PRO A 358 -3.33 -28.78 1.92
N ILE A 359 -3.20 -27.76 1.07
CA ILE A 359 -2.57 -26.50 1.48
C ILE A 359 -3.48 -25.76 2.46
N SER A 360 -2.90 -24.99 3.37
CA SER A 360 -3.66 -24.11 4.26
C SER A 360 -3.63 -22.70 3.72
N VAL A 361 -4.79 -22.11 3.46
CA VAL A 361 -4.94 -20.72 3.02
C VAL A 361 -5.31 -19.88 4.23
N VAL A 362 -4.45 -18.91 4.58
CA VAL A 362 -4.62 -18.04 5.74
C VAL A 362 -4.85 -16.63 5.22
N ILE A 363 -6.09 -16.17 5.25
CA ILE A 363 -6.44 -14.79 4.91
C ILE A 363 -6.33 -13.94 6.18
N VAL A 364 -5.63 -12.82 6.08
CA VAL A 364 -5.43 -11.83 7.13
C VAL A 364 -5.88 -10.47 6.61
N TRP A 365 -7.04 -10.01 7.04
CA TRP A 365 -7.57 -8.70 6.68
C TRP A 365 -7.18 -7.65 7.72
N ASN A 366 -6.54 -6.55 7.29
CA ASN A 366 -6.24 -5.37 8.09
C ASN A 366 -7.37 -4.35 7.99
N MET A 367 -8.28 -4.33 8.97
CA MET A 367 -9.41 -3.40 9.01
C MET A 367 -9.00 -2.14 9.76
N HIS A 368 -8.75 -1.07 9.01
CA HIS A 368 -8.16 0.13 9.57
C HIS A 368 -8.91 1.41 9.19
N GLN A 369 -9.05 2.30 10.17
CA GLN A 369 -9.30 3.71 9.95
C GLN A 369 -8.50 4.52 10.97
N PRO A 370 -7.92 5.66 10.59
CA PRO A 370 -7.34 6.63 11.53
C PRO A 370 -8.43 7.21 12.44
N LEU A 371 -8.02 7.92 13.50
CA LEU A 371 -8.98 8.64 14.34
C LEU A 371 -9.55 9.88 13.59
N TYR A 372 -10.84 9.87 13.29
CA TYR A 372 -11.52 11.01 12.66
C TYR A 372 -12.16 11.99 13.64
N ILE A 373 -12.22 11.65 14.92
CA ILE A 373 -12.78 12.53 15.95
C ILE A 373 -11.73 13.58 16.31
N GLU A 374 -12.12 14.85 16.44
CA GLU A 374 -11.28 15.96 16.91
C GLU A 374 -11.23 16.05 18.44
N PRO A 375 -10.29 16.80 19.06
CA PRO A 375 -10.24 16.98 20.52
C PRO A 375 -11.56 17.45 21.18
N ASN A 376 -12.43 18.13 20.42
CA ASN A 376 -13.72 18.61 20.89
C ASN A 376 -14.86 17.58 20.79
N GLY A 377 -14.59 16.37 20.26
CA GLY A 377 -15.58 15.30 20.09
C GLY A 377 -16.35 15.32 18.76
N THR A 378 -16.08 16.28 17.87
CA THR A 378 -16.71 16.35 16.53
C THR A 378 -16.03 15.37 15.57
N TRP A 379 -16.81 14.69 14.75
CA TRP A 379 -16.31 13.86 13.65
C TRP A 379 -15.83 14.75 12.51
N GLY A 380 -14.51 14.81 12.33
CA GLY A 380 -13.84 15.52 11.25
C GLY A 380 -14.07 14.88 9.88
N GLN A 381 -14.37 13.58 9.83
CA GLN A 381 -14.82 12.85 8.63
C GLN A 381 -15.78 11.72 9.00
N PRO A 382 -16.62 11.26 8.05
CA PRO A 382 -17.65 10.26 8.28
C PRO A 382 -17.25 8.83 7.88
N TRP A 383 -15.97 8.57 7.61
CA TRP A 383 -15.53 7.34 6.92
C TRP A 383 -15.77 6.07 7.73
N VAL A 384 -15.65 6.12 9.06
CA VAL A 384 -16.00 4.96 9.91
C VAL A 384 -17.47 4.58 9.74
N GLN A 385 -18.38 5.55 9.71
CA GLN A 385 -19.81 5.31 9.53
C GLN A 385 -20.12 4.83 8.11
N ILE A 386 -19.60 5.54 7.10
CA ILE A 386 -19.84 5.23 5.68
C ILE A 386 -19.30 3.85 5.32
N HIS A 387 -18.06 3.53 5.70
CA HIS A 387 -17.46 2.23 5.35
C HIS A 387 -18.05 1.06 6.13
N THR A 388 -18.86 1.35 7.15
CA THR A 388 -19.64 0.34 7.87
C THR A 388 -21.01 0.12 7.24
N GLY A 389 -21.71 1.16 6.78
CA GLY A 389 -23.11 1.03 6.36
C GLY A 389 -23.46 1.50 4.94
N GLN A 390 -22.58 2.18 4.19
CA GLN A 390 -23.01 2.98 3.03
C GLN A 390 -22.13 2.95 1.78
N ASP A 391 -21.20 2.00 1.63
CA ASP A 391 -20.32 1.98 0.45
C ASP A 391 -21.03 1.58 -0.84
N MET A 392 -21.97 0.64 -0.77
CA MET A 392 -22.49 -0.02 -1.98
C MET A 392 -23.88 -0.62 -1.78
N ASP A 393 -24.57 -0.91 -2.88
CA ASP A 393 -25.79 -1.72 -2.89
C ASP A 393 -25.42 -3.21 -2.97
N TRP A 394 -25.92 -4.00 -2.02
CA TRP A 394 -25.80 -5.46 -2.00
C TRP A 394 -27.19 -6.07 -1.81
N ASN A 395 -27.66 -6.82 -2.80
CA ASN A 395 -29.01 -7.43 -2.80
C ASN A 395 -30.15 -6.43 -2.53
N GLY A 396 -30.03 -5.19 -3.03
CA GLY A 396 -31.04 -4.15 -2.84
C GLY A 396 -31.01 -3.48 -1.45
N GLN A 397 -29.94 -3.68 -0.68
CA GLN A 397 -29.68 -3.00 0.58
C GLN A 397 -28.38 -2.20 0.50
N LEU A 398 -28.40 -0.99 1.04
CA LEU A 398 -27.18 -0.19 1.22
C LEU A 398 -26.37 -0.77 2.38
N VAL A 399 -25.12 -1.17 2.11
CA VAL A 399 -24.19 -1.79 3.07
C VAL A 399 -22.79 -1.17 2.95
N GLY A 400 -21.99 -1.22 4.01
CA GLY A 400 -20.57 -0.87 3.96
C GLY A 400 -19.66 -2.08 3.74
N ALA A 401 -18.39 -1.83 3.44
CA ALA A 401 -17.37 -2.86 3.26
C ALA A 401 -17.21 -3.74 4.51
N TYR A 402 -17.20 -3.14 5.71
CA TYR A 402 -17.06 -3.91 6.96
C TYR A 402 -18.26 -4.81 7.23
N GLU A 403 -19.47 -4.32 6.95
CA GLU A 403 -20.73 -5.07 7.10
C GLU A 403 -20.80 -6.22 6.09
N LEU A 404 -20.51 -5.94 4.81
CA LEU A 404 -20.55 -6.93 3.75
C LEU A 404 -19.61 -8.10 4.04
N GLN A 405 -18.38 -7.82 4.49
CA GLN A 405 -17.43 -8.87 4.86
C GLN A 405 -17.96 -9.77 5.98
N ALA A 406 -18.56 -9.18 7.02
CA ALA A 406 -19.16 -9.95 8.12
C ALA A 406 -20.33 -10.83 7.62
N MET A 407 -21.17 -10.29 6.74
CA MET A 407 -22.30 -11.00 6.14
C MET A 407 -21.85 -12.20 5.32
N LEU A 408 -20.86 -12.01 4.43
CA LEU A 408 -20.37 -13.07 3.56
C LEU A 408 -19.63 -14.16 4.33
N LEU A 409 -18.82 -13.82 5.33
CA LEU A 409 -18.19 -14.82 6.20
C LEU A 409 -19.22 -15.66 6.97
N ASN A 410 -20.35 -15.05 7.34
CA ASN A 410 -21.47 -15.77 7.94
C ASN A 410 -22.23 -16.66 6.92
N GLU A 411 -22.21 -16.30 5.64
CA GLU A 411 -22.81 -17.10 4.55
C GLU A 411 -21.98 -18.34 4.18
N PHE A 412 -20.65 -18.27 4.27
CA PHE A 412 -19.73 -19.38 3.95
C PHE A 412 -19.18 -20.06 5.22
N PRO A 413 -19.92 -21.00 5.87
CA PRO A 413 -19.65 -21.48 7.23
C PRO A 413 -18.39 -22.33 7.40
N ASN A 414 -17.78 -22.81 6.31
CA ASN A 414 -16.53 -23.57 6.36
C ASN A 414 -15.29 -22.66 6.34
N LEU A 415 -15.44 -21.39 5.97
CA LEU A 415 -14.29 -20.50 5.90
C LEU A 415 -13.85 -20.04 7.29
N ASN A 416 -12.54 -20.13 7.52
CA ASN A 416 -11.84 -19.55 8.66
C ASN A 416 -10.91 -18.44 8.19
N VAL A 417 -10.94 -17.30 8.88
CA VAL A 417 -10.13 -16.13 8.55
C VAL A 417 -9.52 -15.50 9.80
N THR A 418 -8.44 -14.78 9.60
CA THR A 418 -7.90 -13.87 10.60
C THR A 418 -8.24 -12.44 10.17
N ILE A 419 -8.70 -11.63 11.11
CA ILE A 419 -8.91 -10.19 10.88
C ILE A 419 -8.22 -9.46 12.01
N ASP A 420 -7.42 -8.47 11.69
CA ASP A 420 -7.06 -7.46 12.66
C ASP A 420 -8.04 -6.29 12.53
N PHE A 421 -8.60 -5.91 13.68
CA PHE A 421 -9.40 -4.69 13.77
C PHE A 421 -8.54 -3.70 14.53
N THR A 422 -8.11 -2.61 13.88
CA THR A 422 -7.31 -1.64 14.60
C THR A 422 -8.12 -1.10 15.78
N PRO A 423 -7.56 -1.06 17.00
CA PRO A 423 -8.32 -0.62 18.17
C PRO A 423 -8.92 0.78 18.02
N VAL A 424 -8.28 1.67 17.27
CA VAL A 424 -8.84 2.98 16.91
C VAL A 424 -10.12 2.87 16.06
N LEU A 425 -10.26 1.88 15.18
CA LEU A 425 -11.51 1.63 14.44
C LEU A 425 -12.59 1.13 15.41
N LEU A 426 -12.26 0.14 16.25
CA LEU A 426 -13.15 -0.38 17.28
C LEU A 426 -13.61 0.73 18.24
N TYR A 427 -12.68 1.61 18.63
CA TYR A 427 -12.95 2.74 19.52
C TYR A 427 -13.93 3.72 18.90
N GLN A 428 -13.81 3.96 17.60
CA GLN A 428 -14.72 4.82 16.86
C GLN A 428 -16.11 4.20 16.68
N TRP A 429 -16.22 2.88 16.44
CA TRP A 429 -17.51 2.20 16.48
C TRP A 429 -18.19 2.33 17.84
N GLU A 430 -17.48 2.01 18.92
CA GLU A 430 -18.03 2.13 20.27
C GLU A 430 -18.35 3.59 20.62
N ALA A 431 -17.51 4.56 20.22
CA ALA A 431 -17.80 5.97 20.40
C ALA A 431 -19.07 6.40 19.66
N PHE A 432 -19.24 5.97 18.40
CA PHE A 432 -20.43 6.27 17.62
C PHE A 432 -21.71 5.70 18.24
N LEU A 433 -21.64 4.49 18.79
CA LEU A 433 -22.77 3.86 19.50
C LEU A 433 -23.10 4.50 20.86
N HIS A 434 -22.12 5.11 21.52
CA HIS A 434 -22.28 5.70 22.86
C HIS A 434 -22.48 7.21 22.87
N GLN A 435 -22.27 7.89 21.74
CA GLN A 435 -22.56 9.31 21.60
C GLN A 435 -24.06 9.55 21.45
N SER A 436 -24.63 10.39 22.33
CA SER A 436 -26.06 10.71 22.27
C SER A 436 -26.44 11.55 21.04
N SER A 437 -25.52 12.39 20.57
CA SER A 437 -25.72 13.31 19.44
C SER A 437 -24.40 13.50 18.68
N PRO A 438 -24.00 12.55 17.81
CA PRO A 438 -22.78 12.70 17.03
C PRO A 438 -22.88 13.89 16.08
N THR A 439 -21.87 14.77 16.10
CA THR A 439 -21.77 15.94 15.22
C THR A 439 -20.67 15.76 14.20
N PHE A 440 -20.96 16.05 12.93
CA PHE A 440 -20.04 15.88 11.81
C PHE A 440 -19.70 17.23 11.18
N THR A 441 -18.45 17.41 10.78
CA THR A 441 -18.03 18.58 9.98
C THR A 441 -18.46 18.46 8.52
N THR A 442 -18.74 17.24 8.06
CA THR A 442 -19.16 16.88 6.70
C THR A 442 -20.61 16.39 6.67
N SER A 443 -21.22 16.37 5.48
CA SER A 443 -22.53 15.73 5.25
C SER A 443 -22.38 14.28 4.77
N GLY A 444 -23.49 13.54 4.66
CA GLY A 444 -23.54 12.21 4.03
C GLY A 444 -23.79 11.04 4.99
N VAL A 445 -23.77 11.27 6.29
CA VAL A 445 -24.02 10.24 7.32
C VAL A 445 -25.52 10.06 7.54
N ASN A 446 -26.01 8.83 7.47
CA ASN A 446 -27.35 8.47 7.91
C ASN A 446 -27.25 7.85 9.30
N VAL A 447 -27.20 8.70 10.32
CA VAL A 447 -26.88 8.30 11.71
C VAL A 447 -27.67 7.08 12.18
N THR A 448 -28.98 7.02 11.94
CA THR A 448 -29.81 5.87 12.34
C THR A 448 -29.43 4.59 11.59
N HIS A 449 -29.20 4.68 10.28
CA HIS A 449 -28.80 3.54 9.45
C HIS A 449 -27.42 3.03 9.87
N ASP A 450 -26.46 3.94 10.02
CA ASP A 450 -25.07 3.59 10.32
C ASP A 450 -24.91 3.02 11.73
N ILE A 451 -25.73 3.47 12.70
CA ILE A 451 -25.79 2.85 14.04
C ILE A 451 -26.24 1.39 13.91
N ASN A 452 -27.34 1.14 13.18
CA ASN A 452 -27.86 -0.21 12.99
C ASN A 452 -26.85 -1.11 12.26
N ALA A 453 -26.19 -0.59 11.23
CA ALA A 453 -25.15 -1.31 10.48
C ALA A 453 -23.95 -1.64 11.38
N THR A 454 -23.54 -0.71 12.24
CA THR A 454 -22.45 -0.91 13.21
C THR A 454 -22.81 -1.99 14.24
N GLU A 455 -24.01 -1.93 14.84
CA GLU A 455 -24.49 -2.94 15.78
C GLU A 455 -24.55 -4.33 15.13
N TYR A 456 -25.08 -4.41 13.91
CA TYR A 456 -25.21 -5.66 13.16
C TYR A 456 -23.84 -6.25 12.81
N THR A 457 -22.93 -5.42 12.28
CA THR A 457 -21.55 -5.79 11.94
C THR A 457 -20.81 -6.35 13.15
N LEU A 458 -20.84 -5.65 14.28
CA LEU A 458 -20.23 -6.12 15.54
C LEU A 458 -20.87 -7.43 16.02
N SER A 459 -22.20 -7.58 15.89
CA SER A 459 -22.89 -8.82 16.29
C SER A 459 -22.43 -10.03 15.47
N LEU A 460 -22.24 -9.87 14.17
CA LEU A 460 -21.77 -10.93 13.27
C LEU A 460 -20.32 -11.29 13.56
N TYR A 461 -19.43 -10.31 13.70
CA TYR A 461 -18.03 -10.61 14.03
C TYR A 461 -17.90 -11.26 15.42
N ARG A 462 -18.60 -10.77 16.44
CA ARG A 462 -18.66 -11.43 17.77
C ARG A 462 -19.13 -12.89 17.68
N LYS A 463 -20.13 -13.16 16.83
CA LYS A 463 -20.58 -14.54 16.56
C LYS A 463 -19.47 -15.38 15.93
N LEU A 464 -18.82 -14.90 14.87
CA LEU A 464 -17.76 -15.63 14.16
C LEU A 464 -16.54 -15.90 15.05
N VAL A 465 -16.18 -14.96 15.93
CA VAL A 465 -15.14 -15.14 16.96
C VAL A 465 -15.53 -16.25 17.93
N LYS A 466 -16.76 -16.22 18.45
CA LYS A 466 -17.26 -17.25 19.37
C LYS A 466 -17.32 -18.65 18.73
N GLU A 467 -17.55 -18.73 17.42
CA GLU A 467 -17.51 -19.98 16.66
C GLU A 467 -16.08 -20.51 16.43
N GLY A 468 -15.03 -19.71 16.73
CA GLY A 468 -13.64 -20.07 16.49
C GLY A 468 -13.23 -20.02 15.01
N ARG A 469 -14.07 -19.40 14.18
CA ARG A 469 -13.87 -19.27 12.72
C ARG A 469 -13.17 -17.97 12.34
N LEU A 470 -13.30 -16.95 13.19
CA LEU A 470 -12.58 -15.69 13.06
C LEU A 470 -11.60 -15.55 14.22
N GLN A 471 -10.30 -15.49 13.92
CA GLN A 471 -9.30 -15.03 14.88
C GLN A 471 -9.16 -13.51 14.77
N VAL A 472 -9.24 -12.82 15.91
CA VAL A 472 -8.94 -11.38 15.96
C VAL A 472 -7.49 -11.18 16.36
N LEU A 473 -6.71 -10.48 15.54
CA LEU A 473 -5.42 -9.93 15.98
C LEU A 473 -5.65 -8.54 16.59
N THR A 474 -4.79 -8.17 17.53
CA THR A 474 -4.74 -6.78 18.00
C THR A 474 -3.77 -5.95 17.17
N VAL A 475 -3.79 -4.64 17.37
CA VAL A 475 -2.85 -3.69 16.78
C VAL A 475 -2.50 -2.70 17.89
N PRO A 476 -1.31 -2.08 17.95
CA PRO A 476 -1.13 -0.96 18.86
C PRO A 476 -2.16 0.15 18.54
N PHE A 477 -2.69 0.78 19.58
CA PHE A 477 -4.03 1.38 19.56
C PHE A 477 -4.31 2.33 18.39
N TYR A 478 -3.44 3.30 18.14
CA TYR A 478 -3.61 4.31 17.09
C TYR A 478 -2.77 4.02 15.84
N HIS A 479 -2.42 2.76 15.60
CA HIS A 479 -1.64 2.31 14.43
C HIS A 479 -0.28 3.06 14.26
N PRO A 480 0.57 3.14 15.30
CA PRO A 480 1.87 3.83 15.27
C PRO A 480 2.91 3.14 14.37
N LEU A 481 3.88 3.91 13.83
CA LEU A 481 5.04 3.35 13.11
C LEU A 481 6.04 2.76 14.09
N MET A 482 5.78 1.52 14.51
CA MET A 482 6.51 0.87 15.61
C MET A 482 8.03 0.88 15.42
N ALA A 483 8.55 0.59 14.22
CA ALA A 483 9.99 0.59 13.96
C ALA A 483 10.62 1.99 14.21
N ILE A 484 10.02 3.04 13.66
CA ILE A 484 10.52 4.42 13.76
C ILE A 484 10.43 4.93 15.20
N GLU A 485 9.32 4.69 15.89
CA GLU A 485 9.14 5.12 17.27
C GLU A 485 10.07 4.37 18.23
N TYR A 486 10.31 3.08 17.98
CA TYR A 486 11.29 2.32 18.72
C TYR A 486 12.69 2.93 18.59
N ASP A 487 13.09 3.29 17.37
CA ASP A 487 14.38 3.93 17.06
C ASP A 487 14.50 5.32 17.67
N ASN A 488 13.38 6.04 17.79
CA ASN A 488 13.29 7.28 18.54
C ASN A 488 13.35 7.08 20.07
N GLY A 489 13.42 5.85 20.57
CA GLY A 489 13.50 5.55 21.99
C GLY A 489 12.15 5.62 22.72
N TRP A 490 11.04 5.56 21.98
CA TRP A 490 9.67 5.72 22.52
C TRP A 490 8.99 4.37 22.81
N SER A 491 9.79 3.36 23.16
CA SER A 491 9.30 2.00 23.44
C SER A 491 8.24 1.91 24.55
N SER A 492 8.19 2.85 25.49
CA SER A 492 7.15 2.92 26.53
C SER A 492 5.78 3.32 25.96
N ASP A 493 5.76 4.17 24.93
CA ASP A 493 4.52 4.55 24.23
C ASP A 493 3.99 3.37 23.46
N LEU A 494 4.86 2.68 22.71
CA LEU A 494 4.51 1.43 22.01
C LEU A 494 3.96 0.37 22.97
N LEU A 495 4.56 0.20 24.15
CA LEU A 495 4.07 -0.75 25.16
C LEU A 495 2.66 -0.38 25.64
N ALA A 496 2.42 0.90 25.95
CA ALA A 496 1.11 1.39 26.36
C ALA A 496 0.08 1.20 25.24
N GLN A 497 0.42 1.56 24.00
CA GLN A 497 -0.45 1.41 22.83
C GLN A 497 -0.78 -0.07 22.53
N ILE A 498 0.16 -1.02 22.66
CA ILE A 498 -0.14 -2.45 22.51
C ILE A 498 -1.12 -2.90 23.59
N LEU A 499 -0.87 -2.56 24.86
CA LEU A 499 -1.74 -2.95 25.98
C LEU A 499 -3.14 -2.35 25.86
N MET A 500 -3.24 -1.07 25.49
CA MET A 500 -4.52 -0.43 25.19
C MET A 500 -5.23 -1.14 24.04
N GLY A 501 -4.50 -1.52 23.00
CA GLY A 501 -5.06 -2.26 21.87
C GLY A 501 -5.63 -3.61 22.26
N LYS A 502 -4.88 -4.39 23.05
CA LYS A 502 -5.34 -5.67 23.60
C LYS A 502 -6.62 -5.51 24.42
N ASN A 503 -6.65 -4.52 25.30
CA ASN A 503 -7.81 -4.24 26.16
C ASN A 503 -9.05 -3.88 25.32
N MET A 504 -8.88 -3.11 24.24
CA MET A 504 -9.99 -2.77 23.34
C MET A 504 -10.50 -3.99 22.58
N THR A 505 -9.59 -4.83 22.06
CA THR A 505 -9.96 -6.09 21.41
C THR A 505 -10.73 -7.01 22.37
N GLU A 506 -10.26 -7.15 23.60
CA GLU A 506 -10.94 -7.94 24.64
C GLU A 506 -12.31 -7.37 25.00
N TYR A 507 -12.42 -6.04 25.16
CA TYR A 507 -13.70 -5.37 25.42
C TYR A 507 -14.73 -5.65 24.32
N VAL A 508 -14.35 -5.52 23.04
CA VAL A 508 -15.30 -5.67 21.94
C VAL A 508 -15.65 -7.14 21.68
N PHE A 509 -14.66 -8.03 21.64
CA PHE A 509 -14.86 -9.41 21.18
C PHE A 509 -14.88 -10.46 22.29
N GLY A 510 -14.53 -10.10 23.52
CA GLY A 510 -14.47 -11.02 24.66
C GLY A 510 -13.33 -12.04 24.57
N VAL A 511 -12.31 -11.77 23.75
CA VAL A 511 -11.13 -12.63 23.58
C VAL A 511 -9.86 -11.84 23.84
N VAL A 512 -8.91 -12.44 24.57
CA VAL A 512 -7.57 -11.85 24.75
C VAL A 512 -6.75 -12.19 23.51
N PRO A 513 -6.37 -11.20 22.67
CA PRO A 513 -5.59 -11.45 21.48
C PRO A 513 -4.16 -11.88 21.85
N ASN A 514 -3.68 -12.90 21.16
CA ASN A 514 -2.32 -13.44 21.28
C ASN A 514 -1.43 -13.13 20.06
N GLY A 515 -2.01 -12.68 18.95
CA GLY A 515 -1.29 -12.19 17.78
C GLY A 515 -1.54 -10.71 17.55
N ALA A 516 -0.63 -10.05 16.82
CA ALA A 516 -0.78 -8.66 16.44
C ALA A 516 -0.49 -8.45 14.95
N TRP A 517 -1.24 -7.55 14.32
CA TRP A 517 -0.79 -6.89 13.09
C TRP A 517 0.22 -5.80 13.48
N THR A 518 1.41 -5.86 12.91
CA THR A 518 2.39 -4.78 13.02
C THR A 518 1.96 -3.68 12.05
N PRO A 519 1.64 -2.44 12.49
CA PRO A 519 1.22 -1.36 11.60
C PRO A 519 2.15 -1.22 10.39
N GLU A 520 1.58 -1.27 9.18
CA GLU A 520 2.34 -1.24 7.90
C GLU A 520 3.37 -2.35 7.73
N MET A 521 3.27 -3.41 8.52
CA MET A 521 4.33 -4.38 8.78
C MET A 521 5.69 -3.71 9.08
N ALA A 522 5.69 -2.49 9.65
CA ALA A 522 6.88 -1.72 9.97
C ALA A 522 7.60 -2.35 11.17
N PHE A 523 8.56 -3.21 10.89
CA PHE A 523 9.17 -4.10 11.87
C PHE A 523 10.67 -3.91 11.96
N ASN A 524 11.20 -3.93 13.18
CA ASN A 524 12.61 -4.13 13.47
C ASN A 524 12.79 -5.15 14.60
N MET A 525 14.01 -5.66 14.77
CA MET A 525 14.31 -6.69 15.78
C MET A 525 14.07 -6.22 17.23
N GLY A 526 13.96 -4.91 17.47
CA GLY A 526 13.59 -4.33 18.76
C GLY A 526 12.17 -4.67 19.20
N LEU A 527 11.24 -4.90 18.26
CA LEU A 527 9.84 -5.15 18.60
C LEU A 527 9.58 -6.53 19.23
N VAL A 528 10.49 -7.49 19.04
CA VAL A 528 10.32 -8.88 19.55
C VAL A 528 10.13 -8.91 21.07
N TRP A 529 10.86 -8.07 21.81
CA TRP A 529 10.73 -8.05 23.27
C TRP A 529 9.43 -7.36 23.72
N LEU A 530 8.97 -6.31 23.02
CA LEU A 530 7.69 -5.66 23.28
C LEU A 530 6.52 -6.62 23.10
N TYR A 531 6.54 -7.42 22.03
CA TYR A 531 5.54 -8.47 21.83
C TYR A 531 5.59 -9.53 22.93
N ASN A 532 6.77 -10.00 23.33
CA ASN A 532 6.90 -10.97 24.42
C ASN A 532 6.40 -10.41 25.77
N GLU A 533 6.75 -9.17 26.11
CA GLU A 533 6.34 -8.50 27.35
C GLU A 533 4.81 -8.36 27.44
N THR A 534 4.16 -8.15 26.29
CA THR A 534 2.70 -7.99 26.20
C THR A 534 1.96 -9.31 25.95
N GLY A 535 2.67 -10.44 25.86
CA GLY A 535 2.07 -11.74 25.59
C GLY A 535 1.59 -11.94 24.15
N ILE A 536 2.03 -11.09 23.22
CA ILE A 536 1.86 -11.30 21.78
C ILE A 536 2.92 -12.29 21.29
N ASN A 537 2.48 -13.37 20.66
CA ASN A 537 3.31 -14.48 20.24
C ASN A 537 3.39 -14.66 18.71
N ALA A 538 2.57 -13.93 17.93
CA ALA A 538 2.50 -14.07 16.48
C ALA A 538 2.30 -12.72 15.79
N THR A 539 2.90 -12.56 14.61
CA THR A 539 2.65 -11.46 13.67
C THR A 539 2.73 -11.95 12.23
N VAL A 540 2.34 -11.11 11.28
CA VAL A 540 2.43 -11.35 9.84
C VAL A 540 3.34 -10.30 9.23
N LEU A 541 4.27 -10.72 8.37
CA LEU A 541 5.23 -9.84 7.70
C LEU A 541 5.28 -10.14 6.19
N ASP A 542 5.81 -9.22 5.39
CA ASP A 542 5.94 -9.42 3.94
C ASP A 542 7.19 -10.24 3.58
N TYR A 543 7.03 -11.29 2.76
CA TYR A 543 8.15 -12.16 2.40
C TYR A 543 9.21 -11.44 1.56
N GLN A 544 8.79 -10.57 0.64
CA GLN A 544 9.72 -9.80 -0.17
C GLN A 544 10.55 -8.84 0.71
N ALA A 545 9.88 -8.06 1.56
CA ALA A 545 10.51 -7.06 2.42
C ALA A 545 11.53 -7.68 3.39
N PHE A 546 11.14 -8.76 4.08
CA PHE A 546 11.91 -9.27 5.22
C PHE A 546 12.76 -10.50 4.94
N VAL A 547 12.59 -11.13 3.76
CA VAL A 547 13.36 -12.32 3.37
C VAL A 547 14.07 -12.14 2.03
N GLN A 548 13.39 -11.73 0.96
CA GLN A 548 14.03 -11.61 -0.36
C GLN A 548 14.98 -10.40 -0.44
N MET A 549 14.63 -9.30 0.21
CA MET A 549 15.40 -8.05 0.22
C MET A 549 16.26 -7.87 1.48
N ALA A 550 16.50 -8.96 2.22
CA ALA A 550 17.14 -8.93 3.52
C ALA A 550 18.61 -9.41 3.46
N PRO A 551 19.60 -8.53 3.24
CA PRO A 551 21.01 -8.92 3.11
C PRO A 551 21.60 -9.52 4.39
N ASP A 552 21.11 -9.10 5.56
CA ASP A 552 21.64 -9.48 6.87
C ASP A 552 20.85 -10.61 7.55
N LEU A 553 19.76 -11.08 6.91
CA LEU A 553 18.92 -12.16 7.44
C LEU A 553 19.76 -13.41 7.74
N THR A 554 19.57 -13.96 8.94
CA THR A 554 20.28 -15.16 9.38
C THR A 554 19.30 -16.28 9.70
N VAL A 555 19.47 -17.44 9.07
CA VAL A 555 18.74 -18.68 9.41
C VAL A 555 19.49 -19.40 10.54
N VAL A 556 18.90 -19.39 11.74
CA VAL A 556 19.47 -20.03 12.93
C VAL A 556 19.30 -21.55 12.87
N SER A 557 18.15 -22.03 12.39
CA SER A 557 17.87 -23.47 12.18
C SER A 557 16.73 -23.65 11.18
N GLY A 558 16.61 -24.84 10.58
CA GLY A 558 15.62 -25.12 9.52
C GLY A 558 16.09 -24.65 8.15
N SER A 559 15.17 -24.35 7.24
CA SER A 559 15.50 -23.80 5.92
C SER A 559 14.38 -22.92 5.34
N LEU A 560 14.74 -22.05 4.39
CA LEU A 560 13.81 -21.18 3.64
C LEU A 560 13.27 -21.85 2.37
N ASN A 561 13.40 -23.17 2.21
CA ASN A 561 12.99 -23.88 0.99
C ASN A 561 11.48 -23.81 0.74
N ASN A 562 10.69 -23.57 1.79
CA ASN A 562 9.24 -23.38 1.68
C ASN A 562 8.85 -21.98 1.18
N GLY A 563 9.80 -21.06 0.99
CA GLY A 563 9.49 -19.69 0.57
C GLY A 563 8.53 -19.01 1.55
N PRO A 564 7.51 -18.24 1.08
CA PRO A 564 6.49 -17.71 1.97
C PRO A 564 5.58 -18.79 2.58
N TYR A 565 5.60 -20.02 2.08
CA TYR A 565 4.57 -21.03 2.34
C TYR A 565 4.75 -21.84 3.64
N GLY A 566 5.27 -21.22 4.70
CA GLY A 566 5.59 -21.91 5.96
C GLY A 566 5.41 -21.05 7.21
N VAL A 567 5.38 -21.71 8.36
CA VAL A 567 5.41 -21.04 9.68
C VAL A 567 6.85 -20.83 10.11
N TYR A 568 7.21 -19.59 10.48
CA TYR A 568 8.55 -19.22 10.90
C TYR A 568 8.57 -18.76 12.36
N VAL A 569 9.75 -18.75 12.95
CA VAL A 569 10.00 -18.13 14.26
C VAL A 569 11.07 -17.08 14.11
N VAL A 570 10.83 -15.86 14.57
CA VAL A 570 11.85 -14.81 14.67
C VAL A 570 12.35 -14.73 16.11
N GLN A 571 13.68 -14.73 16.28
CA GLN A 571 14.34 -14.70 17.59
C GLN A 571 15.29 -13.52 17.70
N ASN A 572 15.21 -12.77 18.80
CA ASN A 572 16.17 -11.70 19.10
C ASN A 572 17.44 -12.21 19.82
N SER A 573 18.40 -11.31 20.06
CA SER A 573 19.68 -11.64 20.70
C SER A 573 19.55 -12.13 22.15
N LEU A 574 18.44 -11.85 22.82
CA LEU A 574 18.13 -12.33 24.18
C LEU A 574 17.44 -13.69 24.21
N GLY A 575 17.13 -14.27 23.04
CA GLY A 575 16.46 -15.56 22.93
C GLY A 575 14.93 -15.49 23.00
N GLN A 576 14.34 -14.29 23.08
CA GLN A 576 12.89 -14.09 22.98
C GLN A 576 12.43 -14.36 21.55
N ARG A 577 11.21 -14.87 21.41
CA ARG A 577 10.70 -15.45 20.15
C ARG A 577 9.29 -14.99 19.85
N ILE A 578 8.98 -14.86 18.56
CA ILE A 578 7.62 -14.72 18.03
C ILE A 578 7.46 -15.60 16.79
N TYR A 579 6.27 -16.14 16.58
CA TYR A 579 5.90 -16.74 15.30
C TYR A 579 5.70 -15.64 14.26
N VAL A 580 6.17 -15.90 13.05
CA VAL A 580 5.95 -15.03 11.90
C VAL A 580 5.44 -15.90 10.76
N LEU A 581 4.31 -15.51 10.19
CA LEU A 581 3.85 -16.03 8.92
C LEU A 581 4.14 -14.96 7.87
N PHE A 582 4.86 -15.32 6.81
CA PHE A 582 5.13 -14.37 5.75
C PHE A 582 4.02 -14.41 4.72
N ARG A 583 3.45 -13.25 4.37
CA ARG A 583 2.48 -13.18 3.28
C ARG A 583 3.14 -13.50 1.96
N ASP A 584 2.42 -14.22 1.10
CA ASP A 584 2.72 -14.32 -0.32
C ASP A 584 2.51 -12.92 -0.92
N THR A 585 3.61 -12.22 -1.16
CA THR A 585 3.60 -10.83 -1.65
C THR A 585 2.83 -10.70 -2.96
N ASN A 586 2.97 -11.65 -3.88
CA ASN A 586 2.32 -11.57 -5.18
C ASN A 586 0.82 -11.77 -5.04
N LEU A 587 0.38 -12.89 -4.43
CA LEU A 587 -1.04 -13.16 -4.28
C LEU A 587 -1.75 -12.11 -3.43
N SER A 588 -1.09 -11.59 -2.38
CA SER A 588 -1.63 -10.51 -1.56
C SER A 588 -1.82 -9.22 -2.36
N ASN A 589 -0.90 -8.90 -3.28
CA ASN A 589 -1.02 -7.74 -4.17
C ASN A 589 -2.11 -7.94 -5.24
N GLU A 590 -2.28 -9.15 -5.78
CA GLU A 590 -3.39 -9.46 -6.69
C GLU A 590 -4.75 -9.26 -5.99
N PHE A 591 -4.88 -9.75 -4.75
CA PHE A 591 -6.04 -9.47 -3.91
C PHE A 591 -6.25 -7.96 -3.69
N ALA A 592 -5.18 -7.22 -3.42
CA ALA A 592 -5.30 -5.81 -3.06
C ALA A 592 -5.61 -4.90 -4.25
N PHE A 593 -5.09 -5.21 -5.45
CA PHE A 593 -5.03 -4.25 -6.55
C PHE A 593 -5.60 -4.75 -7.89
N LEU A 594 -5.87 -6.06 -8.05
CA LEU A 594 -6.40 -6.62 -9.31
C LEU A 594 -7.77 -7.25 -9.16
N PHE A 595 -7.95 -8.14 -8.18
CA PHE A 595 -9.13 -9.02 -8.11
C PHE A 595 -10.46 -8.28 -7.96
N PHE A 596 -10.44 -7.08 -7.41
CA PHE A 596 -11.63 -6.23 -7.28
C PHE A 596 -11.85 -5.30 -8.48
N HIS A 597 -10.99 -5.33 -9.51
CA HIS A 597 -11.05 -4.49 -10.71
C HIS A 597 -11.40 -5.26 -11.99
N GLN A 598 -11.79 -6.54 -11.86
CA GLN A 598 -12.08 -7.42 -12.98
C GLN A 598 -13.41 -8.16 -12.78
N SER A 599 -13.76 -9.07 -13.69
CA SER A 599 -14.99 -9.86 -13.54
C SER A 599 -14.82 -10.93 -12.46
N PRO A 600 -15.85 -11.20 -11.64
CA PRO A 600 -15.80 -12.24 -10.59
C PRO A 600 -15.32 -13.60 -11.11
N GLN A 601 -15.76 -14.00 -12.31
CA GLN A 601 -15.37 -15.29 -12.90
C GLN A 601 -13.88 -15.40 -13.23
N LEU A 602 -13.24 -14.27 -13.56
CA LEU A 602 -11.80 -14.22 -13.80
C LEU A 602 -11.04 -14.27 -12.48
N THR A 603 -11.53 -13.57 -11.45
CA THR A 603 -10.98 -13.62 -10.09
C THR A 603 -11.00 -15.03 -9.52
N GLU A 604 -12.11 -15.77 -9.63
CA GLU A 604 -12.18 -17.17 -9.21
C GLU A 604 -11.16 -18.05 -9.96
N GLN A 605 -11.08 -17.87 -11.27
CA GLN A 605 -10.17 -18.63 -12.11
C GLN A 605 -8.71 -18.42 -11.70
N GLU A 606 -8.28 -17.17 -11.59
CA GLU A 606 -6.90 -16.82 -11.30
C GLU A 606 -6.51 -17.23 -9.87
N LEU A 607 -7.39 -17.01 -8.89
CA LEU A 607 -7.19 -17.45 -7.51
C LEU A 607 -6.99 -18.97 -7.43
N LEU A 608 -7.92 -19.76 -7.98
CA LEU A 608 -7.84 -21.21 -7.89
C LEU A 608 -6.64 -21.77 -8.67
N GLN A 609 -6.32 -21.20 -9.83
CA GLN A 609 -5.15 -21.63 -10.61
C GLN A 609 -3.82 -21.24 -9.95
N TYR A 610 -3.77 -20.10 -9.25
CA TYR A 610 -2.61 -19.72 -8.43
C TYR A 610 -2.42 -20.72 -7.29
N LEU A 611 -3.47 -20.95 -6.49
CA LEU A 611 -3.44 -21.88 -5.37
C LEU A 611 -3.16 -23.33 -5.83
N ALA A 612 -3.65 -23.74 -6.99
CA ALA A 612 -3.32 -25.03 -7.58
C ALA A 612 -1.82 -25.16 -7.88
N LYS A 613 -1.17 -24.12 -8.42
CA LYS A 613 0.29 -24.12 -8.62
C LYS A 613 1.03 -24.27 -7.29
N VAL A 614 0.63 -23.52 -6.27
CA VAL A 614 1.22 -23.63 -4.93
C VAL A 614 1.02 -25.02 -4.36
N TYR A 615 -0.17 -25.61 -4.48
CA TYR A 615 -0.43 -27.00 -4.07
C TYR A 615 0.47 -27.99 -4.81
N MET A 616 0.70 -27.79 -6.10
CA MET A 616 1.54 -28.68 -6.90
C MET A 616 3.00 -28.69 -6.42
N GLU A 617 3.51 -27.52 -6.04
CA GLU A 617 4.91 -27.28 -5.64
C GLU A 617 5.16 -27.53 -4.13
N HIS A 618 4.20 -27.14 -3.30
CA HIS A 618 4.27 -27.15 -1.83
C HIS A 618 3.03 -27.81 -1.21
N PRO A 619 2.79 -29.12 -1.44
CA PRO A 619 1.65 -29.81 -0.83
C PRO A 619 1.73 -29.77 0.69
N GLY A 620 0.67 -29.27 1.35
CA GLY A 620 0.66 -29.02 2.79
C GLY A 620 1.34 -27.72 3.25
N GLY A 621 1.67 -26.81 2.32
CA GLY A 621 2.18 -25.48 2.63
C GLY A 621 1.11 -24.53 3.20
N VAL A 622 1.56 -23.43 3.81
CA VAL A 622 0.72 -22.38 4.40
C VAL A 622 0.78 -21.13 3.54
N VAL A 623 -0.25 -20.88 2.73
CA VAL A 623 -0.36 -19.70 1.86
C VAL A 623 -1.01 -18.57 2.64
N VAL A 624 -0.24 -17.56 3.01
CA VAL A 624 -0.76 -16.39 3.72
C VAL A 624 -1.06 -15.28 2.73
N VAL A 625 -2.30 -14.79 2.74
CA VAL A 625 -2.77 -13.64 1.97
C VAL A 625 -3.11 -12.54 2.97
N ALA A 626 -2.31 -11.47 3.00
CA ALA A 626 -2.45 -10.44 4.02
C ALA A 626 -2.47 -9.04 3.40
N LEU A 627 -3.53 -8.26 3.62
CA LEU A 627 -3.78 -7.00 2.95
C LEU A 627 -4.74 -6.11 3.73
N ASP A 628 -4.84 -4.84 3.33
CA ASP A 628 -5.92 -3.96 3.79
C ASP A 628 -7.28 -4.57 3.48
N GLY A 629 -8.17 -4.52 4.48
CA GLY A 629 -9.47 -5.16 4.47
C GLY A 629 -10.51 -4.40 3.66
N GLU A 630 -10.67 -3.11 3.92
CA GLU A 630 -11.67 -2.31 3.21
C GLU A 630 -11.19 -1.76 1.86
N ASN A 631 -9.90 -1.42 1.73
CA ASN A 631 -9.36 -0.69 0.58
C ASN A 631 -9.76 -1.27 -0.79
N PRO A 632 -9.59 -2.58 -1.06
CA PRO A 632 -9.93 -3.14 -2.37
C PRO A 632 -11.44 -3.02 -2.69
N ILE A 633 -12.28 -3.02 -1.65
CA ILE A 633 -13.73 -2.93 -1.78
C ILE A 633 -14.18 -1.48 -1.98
N ILE A 634 -13.63 -0.54 -1.19
CA ILE A 634 -14.06 0.87 -1.18
C ILE A 634 -13.48 1.70 -2.32
N PHE A 635 -12.31 1.34 -2.86
CA PHE A 635 -11.67 2.08 -3.95
C PHE A 635 -12.13 1.64 -5.34
N ASN A 636 -12.90 0.55 -5.43
CA ASN A 636 -13.63 0.20 -6.64
C ASN A 636 -15.14 -0.02 -6.40
N PRO A 637 -15.87 1.00 -5.89
CA PRO A 637 -17.24 0.81 -5.45
C PRO A 637 -18.22 0.86 -6.64
N MET A 638 -18.77 -0.29 -6.98
CA MET A 638 -19.95 -0.60 -7.83
C MET A 638 -20.28 -2.08 -7.50
N PRO A 639 -21.49 -2.65 -7.71
CA PRO A 639 -21.88 -3.96 -7.16
C PRO A 639 -20.87 -5.10 -7.40
N LEU A 640 -20.04 -4.96 -8.45
CA LEU A 640 -18.90 -5.81 -8.75
C LEU A 640 -17.96 -6.07 -7.56
N SER A 641 -17.57 -5.07 -6.74
CA SER A 641 -16.59 -5.35 -5.65
C SER A 641 -17.16 -6.28 -4.58
N GLY A 642 -18.46 -6.21 -4.30
CA GLY A 642 -19.15 -7.18 -3.46
C GLY A 642 -19.32 -8.55 -4.14
N GLU A 643 -19.58 -8.58 -5.44
CA GLU A 643 -19.64 -9.81 -6.24
C GLU A 643 -18.26 -10.51 -6.33
N ASP A 644 -17.17 -9.74 -6.40
CA ASP A 644 -15.79 -10.23 -6.42
C ASP A 644 -15.43 -10.86 -5.07
N LEU A 645 -15.76 -10.20 -3.95
CA LEU A 645 -15.56 -10.78 -2.61
C LEU A 645 -16.37 -12.07 -2.43
N TYR A 646 -17.62 -12.07 -2.89
CA TYR A 646 -18.46 -13.27 -2.88
C TYR A 646 -17.81 -14.40 -3.69
N ALA A 647 -17.34 -14.11 -4.90
CA ALA A 647 -16.63 -15.05 -5.77
C ALA A 647 -15.37 -15.62 -5.10
N ILE A 648 -14.55 -14.79 -4.46
CA ILE A 648 -13.37 -15.23 -3.71
C ILE A 648 -13.76 -16.23 -2.63
N TYR A 649 -14.75 -15.89 -1.79
CA TYR A 649 -15.18 -16.79 -0.72
C TYR A 649 -15.87 -18.06 -1.24
N GLN A 650 -16.64 -17.96 -2.31
CA GLN A 650 -17.24 -19.11 -2.98
C GLN A 650 -16.17 -20.06 -3.53
N ALA A 651 -15.15 -19.52 -4.23
CA ALA A 651 -14.05 -20.31 -4.78
C ALA A 651 -13.29 -21.07 -3.68
N LEU A 652 -12.94 -20.38 -2.59
CA LEU A 652 -12.25 -21.00 -1.45
C LEU A 652 -13.13 -22.05 -0.77
N SER A 653 -14.41 -21.75 -0.56
CA SER A 653 -15.35 -22.68 0.09
C SER A 653 -15.52 -23.95 -0.74
N ASN A 654 -15.68 -23.82 -2.05
CA ASN A 654 -15.81 -24.95 -2.97
C ASN A 654 -14.52 -25.80 -3.00
N ALA A 655 -13.36 -25.16 -3.10
CA ALA A 655 -12.07 -25.85 -3.14
C ALA A 655 -11.75 -26.57 -1.82
N GLU A 656 -12.17 -26.01 -0.67
CA GLU A 656 -12.12 -26.69 0.62
C GLU A 656 -13.03 -27.93 0.64
N GLY A 657 -14.24 -27.82 0.07
CA GLY A 657 -15.14 -28.96 -0.13
C GLY A 657 -14.56 -30.07 -1.02
N GLN A 658 -13.69 -29.72 -1.97
CA GLN A 658 -12.94 -30.67 -2.81
C GLN A 658 -11.74 -31.30 -2.07
N GLY A 659 -11.31 -30.73 -0.94
CA GLY A 659 -10.33 -31.32 -0.02
C GLY A 659 -8.86 -31.17 -0.40
N TRP A 660 -8.52 -30.32 -1.36
CA TRP A 660 -7.13 -30.03 -1.73
C TRP A 660 -6.59 -28.73 -1.11
N LEU A 661 -7.46 -27.91 -0.52
CA LEU A 661 -7.08 -26.83 0.37
C LEU A 661 -7.97 -26.81 1.62
N VAL A 662 -7.58 -26.03 2.62
CA VAL A 662 -8.38 -25.70 3.80
C VAL A 662 -8.10 -24.26 4.19
N THR A 663 -9.11 -23.52 4.61
CA THR A 663 -8.92 -22.18 5.17
C THR A 663 -8.64 -22.26 6.67
N GLN A 664 -7.67 -21.48 7.14
CA GLN A 664 -7.24 -21.49 8.52
C GLN A 664 -6.98 -20.08 9.04
N THR A 665 -7.21 -19.87 10.33
CA THR A 665 -6.67 -18.70 11.02
C THR A 665 -5.16 -18.84 11.22
N VAL A 666 -4.47 -17.73 11.55
CA VAL A 666 -3.03 -17.73 11.90
C VAL A 666 -2.74 -18.75 13.01
N ASP A 667 -3.52 -18.77 14.08
CA ASP A 667 -3.35 -19.72 15.20
C ASP A 667 -3.56 -21.17 14.77
N GLN A 668 -4.57 -21.43 13.93
CA GLN A 668 -4.83 -22.77 13.40
C GLN A 668 -3.67 -23.23 12.52
N ALA A 669 -3.12 -22.35 11.69
CA ALA A 669 -1.95 -22.64 10.87
C ALA A 669 -0.71 -22.95 11.73
N ILE A 670 -0.42 -22.13 12.74
CA ILE A 670 0.66 -22.36 13.71
C ILE A 670 0.47 -23.69 14.46
N ALA A 671 -0.75 -24.03 14.86
CA ALA A 671 -1.04 -25.25 15.61
C ALA A 671 -0.93 -26.52 14.76
N THR A 672 -1.19 -26.44 13.46
CA THR A 672 -1.26 -27.60 12.55
C THR A 672 0.02 -27.82 11.72
N HIS A 673 0.93 -26.84 11.68
CA HIS A 673 2.17 -26.91 10.90
C HIS A 673 3.42 -26.81 11.79
N GLY A 674 4.49 -27.51 11.40
CA GLY A 674 5.79 -27.39 12.05
C GLY A 674 6.51 -26.10 11.64
N VAL A 675 7.40 -25.61 12.51
CA VAL A 675 8.27 -24.47 12.20
C VAL A 675 9.23 -24.83 11.06
N SER A 676 9.20 -24.06 9.97
CA SER A 676 10.03 -24.24 8.78
C SER A 676 11.47 -23.76 9.03
N ALA A 677 11.62 -22.59 9.65
CA ALA A 677 12.91 -22.08 10.09
C ALA A 677 12.79 -21.12 11.29
N VAL A 678 13.89 -21.02 12.03
CA VAL A 678 14.12 -19.97 13.03
C VAL A 678 15.05 -18.92 12.42
N LEU A 679 14.61 -17.67 12.43
CA LEU A 679 15.24 -16.52 11.78
C LEU A 679 15.70 -15.49 12.82
N THR A 680 16.73 -14.73 12.49
CA THR A 680 17.19 -13.56 13.25
C THR A 680 17.79 -12.54 12.29
N ASN A 681 18.07 -11.33 12.77
CA ASN A 681 18.58 -10.22 11.95
C ASN A 681 17.67 -9.91 10.75
N LEU A 682 16.35 -9.93 10.95
CA LEU A 682 15.44 -9.37 9.94
C LEU A 682 15.78 -7.88 9.76
N PRO A 683 15.68 -7.36 8.52
CA PRO A 683 15.93 -5.95 8.26
C PRO A 683 14.87 -5.11 8.97
N GLU A 684 15.21 -3.85 9.20
CA GLU A 684 14.22 -2.84 9.55
C GLU A 684 13.53 -2.36 8.28
N GLU A 685 12.28 -2.75 8.09
CA GLU A 685 11.55 -2.48 6.85
C GLU A 685 10.03 -2.47 7.07
N SER A 686 9.27 -2.29 5.99
CA SER A 686 7.81 -2.36 5.92
C SER A 686 7.36 -3.11 4.67
N TRP A 687 6.09 -3.54 4.61
CA TRP A 687 5.50 -4.13 3.41
C TRP A 687 5.51 -3.21 2.18
N ALA A 688 5.69 -1.91 2.36
CA ALA A 688 5.85 -0.93 1.28
C ALA A 688 7.28 -0.86 0.73
N LEU A 689 8.18 -1.76 1.19
CA LEU A 689 9.58 -1.91 0.77
C LEU A 689 10.45 -0.66 1.02
N SER A 690 9.95 0.29 1.81
CA SER A 690 10.68 1.49 2.21
C SER A 690 10.00 2.22 3.37
N LEU A 691 10.59 2.19 4.56
CA LEU A 691 10.13 3.01 5.71
C LEU A 691 10.22 4.53 5.47
N ASN A 692 10.94 4.96 4.42
CA ASN A 692 10.95 6.35 3.97
C ASN A 692 9.57 6.84 3.51
N ASN A 693 8.63 5.93 3.24
CA ASN A 693 7.23 6.27 3.01
C ASN A 693 6.55 6.88 4.25
N TRP A 694 7.17 6.85 5.43
CA TRP A 694 6.70 7.55 6.65
C TRP A 694 7.75 8.47 7.26
N ASN A 695 9.05 8.24 7.02
CA ASN A 695 10.14 8.98 7.66
C ASN A 695 10.87 10.03 6.79
N ASN A 696 10.78 9.95 5.45
CA ASN A 696 11.68 10.71 4.57
C ASN A 696 11.49 12.24 4.67
N GLY A 697 12.56 12.99 4.39
CA GLY A 697 12.75 14.45 4.46
C GLY A 697 11.82 15.32 3.62
N TYR A 698 10.65 14.82 3.22
CA TYR A 698 9.54 15.65 2.79
C TYR A 698 9.10 16.56 3.94
N ILE A 699 8.91 17.84 3.64
CA ILE A 699 8.70 18.87 4.66
C ILE A 699 7.47 18.60 5.55
N GLY A 700 6.41 18.00 5.00
CA GLY A 700 5.21 17.64 5.76
C GLY A 700 5.48 16.58 6.83
N LYS A 701 6.20 15.50 6.50
CA LYS A 701 6.53 14.41 7.43
C LYS A 701 7.49 14.88 8.52
N VAL A 702 8.51 15.64 8.12
CA VAL A 702 9.46 16.26 9.07
C VAL A 702 8.73 17.18 10.03
N LEU A 703 7.75 17.95 9.55
CA LEU A 703 6.95 18.80 10.41
C LEU A 703 6.11 17.99 11.40
N ILE A 704 5.46 16.91 10.97
CA ILE A 704 4.70 16.02 11.85
C ILE A 704 5.61 15.44 12.94
N TRP A 705 6.68 14.72 12.57
CA TRP A 705 7.60 14.13 13.54
C TRP A 705 8.20 15.15 14.51
N ARG A 706 8.49 16.36 14.03
CA ARG A 706 8.96 17.46 14.89
C ARG A 706 7.90 17.89 15.91
N ASN A 707 6.63 18.02 15.52
CA ASN A 707 5.56 18.40 16.45
C ASN A 707 5.27 17.30 17.46
N VAL A 708 5.23 16.03 17.03
CA VAL A 708 5.06 14.87 17.92
C VAL A 708 6.19 14.83 18.94
N THR A 709 7.43 15.04 18.50
CA THR A 709 8.60 15.09 19.40
C THR A 709 8.48 16.24 20.41
N GLU A 710 8.12 17.46 19.98
CA GLU A 710 7.91 18.59 20.90
C GLU A 710 6.80 18.29 21.92
N ALA A 711 5.64 17.79 21.46
CA ALA A 711 4.51 17.48 22.31
C ALA A 711 4.85 16.42 23.36
N ARG A 712 5.54 15.36 22.94
CA ARG A 712 6.04 14.30 23.84
C ARG A 712 6.98 14.85 24.91
N GLU A 713 7.93 15.71 24.55
CA GLU A 713 8.87 16.30 25.52
C GLU A 713 8.16 17.14 26.59
N TYR A 714 7.20 17.96 26.19
CA TYR A 714 6.38 18.72 27.13
C TYR A 714 5.52 17.80 28.00
N LEU A 715 4.96 16.71 27.45
CA LEU A 715 4.18 15.76 28.24
C LEU A 715 5.03 14.99 29.24
N VAL A 716 6.22 14.54 28.87
CA VAL A 716 7.14 13.89 29.83
C VAL A 716 7.51 14.87 30.95
N ALA A 717 7.82 16.13 30.61
CA ALA A 717 8.11 17.15 31.62
C ALA A 717 6.91 17.41 32.53
N PHE A 718 5.70 17.48 31.97
CA PHE A 718 4.46 17.67 32.72
C PHE A 718 4.14 16.46 33.63
N SER A 719 4.36 15.25 33.12
CA SER A 719 4.22 14.01 33.87
C SER A 719 5.12 14.01 35.10
N ASN A 720 6.40 14.38 34.90
CA ASN A 720 7.37 14.50 36.00
C ASN A 720 6.98 15.58 37.01
N VAL A 721 6.45 16.73 36.56
CA VAL A 721 5.93 17.79 37.45
C VAL A 721 4.74 17.30 38.27
N LEU A 722 3.82 16.54 37.67
CA LEU A 722 2.67 15.98 38.37
C LEU A 722 3.00 14.75 39.23
N GLY A 723 4.24 14.24 39.16
CA GLY A 723 4.64 13.00 39.84
C GLY A 723 4.00 11.75 39.23
N MET A 724 3.58 11.85 37.96
CA MET A 724 2.90 10.81 37.21
C MET A 724 3.88 10.04 36.30
N PRO A 725 3.60 8.76 35.98
CA PRO A 725 4.45 7.98 35.07
C PRO A 725 4.49 8.59 33.66
N THR A 726 5.49 8.24 32.87
CA THR A 726 5.45 8.50 31.43
C THR A 726 4.68 7.39 30.73
N SER A 727 4.02 7.70 29.62
CA SER A 727 3.32 6.72 28.78
C SER A 727 2.27 5.89 29.54
N PRO A 728 1.28 6.52 30.21
CA PRO A 728 0.26 5.81 30.97
C PRO A 728 -0.71 5.04 30.05
N LEU A 729 -1.29 3.96 30.58
CA LEU A 729 -2.53 3.43 30.01
C LEU A 729 -3.65 4.46 30.21
N VAL A 730 -4.29 4.87 29.12
CA VAL A 730 -5.37 5.85 29.15
C VAL A 730 -6.70 5.14 29.48
N PRO A 731 -7.47 5.62 30.47
CA PRO A 731 -8.85 5.19 30.63
C PRO A 731 -9.71 5.81 29.53
N LEU A 732 -10.09 5.04 28.51
CA LEU A 732 -10.81 5.54 27.33
C LEU A 732 -12.26 5.93 27.61
N SER A 733 -12.77 6.94 26.92
CA SER A 733 -14.18 7.38 26.98
C SER A 733 -14.86 7.19 25.62
N PHE A 734 -15.86 6.31 25.53
CA PHE A 734 -16.64 6.19 24.28
C PHE A 734 -17.55 7.41 24.05
N ALA A 735 -18.25 7.86 25.09
CA ALA A 735 -19.21 8.97 24.96
C ALA A 735 -18.54 10.34 24.68
N HIS A 736 -17.28 10.53 25.11
CA HIS A 736 -16.55 11.79 24.97
C HIS A 736 -15.20 11.60 24.27
N ALA A 737 -15.10 10.65 23.35
CA ALA A 737 -13.90 10.41 22.58
C ALA A 737 -13.39 11.71 21.91
N PRO A 738 -12.07 11.94 21.82
CA PRO A 738 -10.98 11.07 22.26
C PRO A 738 -10.50 11.35 23.70
N ASN A 739 -11.30 11.99 24.56
CA ASN A 739 -10.90 12.28 25.94
C ASN A 739 -10.84 11.02 26.81
N ALA A 740 -10.13 11.13 27.93
CA ALA A 740 -10.17 10.12 28.98
C ALA A 740 -11.58 10.03 29.62
N SER A 741 -11.89 8.89 30.22
CA SER A 741 -13.17 8.65 30.90
C SER A 741 -13.16 9.32 32.27
N THR A 742 -14.05 10.31 32.44
CA THR A 742 -14.34 10.95 33.72
C THR A 742 -14.64 9.93 34.80
N ALA A 743 -15.55 8.99 34.54
CA ALA A 743 -15.97 8.01 35.55
C ALA A 743 -14.82 7.08 35.97
N ALA A 744 -14.01 6.63 35.02
CA ALA A 744 -12.86 5.77 35.31
C ALA A 744 -11.75 6.56 36.04
N PHE A 745 -11.50 7.80 35.64
CA PHE A 745 -10.57 8.69 36.32
C PHE A 745 -10.98 8.94 37.78
N GLU A 746 -12.24 9.30 38.01
CA GLU A 746 -12.77 9.59 39.36
C GLU A 746 -12.76 8.33 40.24
N ALA A 747 -13.06 7.15 39.67
CA ALA A 747 -12.99 5.88 40.37
C ALA A 747 -11.54 5.49 40.73
N MET A 748 -10.58 5.72 39.83
CA MET A 748 -9.17 5.38 40.00
C MET A 748 -8.43 6.31 40.96
N THR A 749 -8.73 7.61 40.92
CA THR A 749 -7.99 8.64 41.65
C THR A 749 -8.70 9.16 42.89
N HIS A 750 -10.01 8.91 43.01
CA HIS A 750 -10.89 9.52 44.00
C HIS A 750 -10.89 11.06 43.96
N MET A 751 -10.48 11.66 42.83
CA MET A 751 -10.52 13.10 42.59
C MET A 751 -11.54 13.42 41.50
N PRO A 752 -12.25 14.56 41.57
CA PRO A 752 -13.18 14.96 40.52
C PRO A 752 -12.42 15.28 39.23
N ALA A 753 -12.97 14.88 38.07
CA ALA A 753 -12.36 15.22 36.77
C ALA A 753 -12.52 16.70 36.42
N TYR A 754 -13.56 17.35 36.94
CA TYR A 754 -13.84 18.77 36.73
C TYR A 754 -14.14 19.47 38.06
N VAL A 755 -13.67 20.70 38.21
CA VAL A 755 -13.91 21.55 39.38
C VAL A 755 -14.44 22.91 38.97
N ASN A 756 -15.27 23.51 39.83
CA ASN A 756 -15.77 24.86 39.61
C ASN A 756 -14.88 25.87 40.34
N VAL A 757 -14.19 26.71 39.58
CA VAL A 757 -13.29 27.76 40.07
C VAL A 757 -13.86 29.11 39.66
N SER A 758 -14.23 29.94 40.65
CA SER A 758 -14.76 31.29 40.42
C SER A 758 -15.92 31.39 39.40
N GLY A 759 -16.77 30.37 39.32
CA GLY A 759 -17.92 30.31 38.40
C GLY A 759 -17.62 29.69 37.03
N TYR A 760 -16.39 29.22 36.78
CA TYR A 760 -15.98 28.52 35.58
C TYR A 760 -15.67 27.06 35.88
N THR A 761 -16.05 26.16 34.96
CA THR A 761 -15.68 24.74 35.04
C THR A 761 -14.29 24.54 34.47
N GLU A 762 -13.36 24.06 35.29
CA GLU A 762 -11.99 23.74 34.90
C GLU A 762 -11.75 22.24 34.99
N ALA A 763 -10.93 21.70 34.09
CA ALA A 763 -10.53 20.30 34.10
C ALA A 763 -9.41 20.08 35.12
N ASN A 764 -9.51 19.03 35.92
CA ASN A 764 -8.43 18.59 36.81
C ASN A 764 -7.18 18.29 35.97
N PRO A 765 -6.00 18.86 36.29
CA PRO A 765 -4.75 18.60 35.56
C PRO A 765 -4.37 17.12 35.48
N LEU A 766 -4.69 16.31 36.50
CA LEU A 766 -4.45 14.86 36.47
C LEU A 766 -5.41 14.14 35.51
N TYR A 767 -6.63 14.62 35.35
CA TYR A 767 -7.56 14.11 34.33
C TYR A 767 -7.07 14.50 32.93
N MET A 768 -6.71 15.77 32.76
CA MET A 768 -6.20 16.27 31.48
C MET A 768 -4.90 15.57 31.07
N TYR A 769 -4.03 15.23 32.02
CA TYR A 769 -2.84 14.41 31.78
C TYR A 769 -3.17 13.13 31.00
N TYR A 770 -4.22 12.38 31.36
CA TYR A 770 -4.60 11.16 30.63
C TYR A 770 -5.14 11.49 29.23
N SER A 771 -5.98 12.53 29.10
CA SER A 771 -6.48 12.96 27.79
C SER A 771 -5.36 13.40 26.85
N LEU A 772 -4.36 14.12 27.36
CA LEU A 772 -3.24 14.61 26.55
C LEU A 772 -2.26 13.50 26.15
N TRP A 773 -2.03 12.50 27.01
CA TRP A 773 -1.30 11.30 26.60
C TRP A 773 -2.05 10.55 25.50
N ASN A 774 -3.38 10.47 25.58
CA ASN A 774 -4.17 9.90 24.50
C ASN A 774 -4.01 10.70 23.19
N TYR A 775 -3.97 12.03 23.27
CA TYR A 775 -3.75 12.90 22.12
C TYR A 775 -2.38 12.69 21.48
N LEU A 776 -1.35 12.46 22.29
CA LEU A 776 -0.02 12.13 21.77
C LEU A 776 -0.05 10.80 21.01
N TYR A 777 -0.69 9.78 21.57
CA TYR A 777 -0.82 8.49 20.91
C TYR A 777 -1.59 8.58 19.60
N VAL A 778 -2.59 9.47 19.51
CA VAL A 778 -3.25 9.78 18.24
C VAL A 778 -2.23 10.35 17.24
N SER A 779 -1.43 11.33 17.64
CA SER A 779 -0.44 11.98 16.76
C SER A 779 0.67 11.04 16.27
N GLU A 780 0.96 9.97 17.01
CA GLU A 780 1.92 8.92 16.65
C GLU A 780 1.44 8.02 15.49
N GLY A 781 0.14 8.06 15.15
CA GLY A 781 -0.44 7.22 14.09
C GLY A 781 0.22 7.33 12.71
N SER A 782 0.31 6.19 12.01
CA SER A 782 0.98 6.07 10.71
C SER A 782 0.37 6.92 9.62
N ASP A 783 -0.95 7.03 9.63
CA ASP A 783 -1.72 7.58 8.53
C ASP A 783 -1.30 9.01 8.22
N TRP A 784 -0.99 9.78 9.26
CA TRP A 784 -0.65 11.19 9.11
C TRP A 784 0.58 11.38 8.24
N THR A 785 1.60 10.56 8.45
CA THR A 785 2.87 10.65 7.71
C THR A 785 2.79 9.96 6.34
N TRP A 786 1.94 8.92 6.20
CA TRP A 786 1.61 8.32 4.90
C TRP A 786 0.96 9.34 3.96
N GLN A 787 0.00 10.10 4.48
CA GLN A 787 -0.76 11.11 3.73
C GLN A 787 0.05 12.39 3.49
N ALA A 788 1.06 12.68 4.30
CA ALA A 788 1.89 13.88 4.19
C ALA A 788 2.95 13.77 3.08
N GLY A 789 2.52 13.86 1.83
CA GLY A 789 3.41 13.88 0.65
C GLY A 789 3.61 12.49 0.03
N PRO A 790 4.71 12.27 -0.73
CA PRO A 790 4.91 11.01 -1.44
C PRO A 790 5.00 9.82 -0.46
N PRO A 791 4.45 8.64 -0.80
CA PRO A 791 3.88 8.32 -2.11
C PRO A 791 2.44 8.80 -2.31
N ASN A 792 1.67 9.08 -1.25
CA ASN A 792 0.21 9.19 -1.38
C ASN A 792 -0.32 10.58 -1.75
N TYR A 793 0.30 11.66 -1.29
CA TYR A 793 -0.19 13.04 -1.45
C TYR A 793 -1.65 13.22 -1.00
N GLY A 794 -1.92 12.82 0.24
CA GLY A 794 -3.22 12.94 0.88
C GLY A 794 -3.75 14.37 0.97
N PRO A 795 -5.04 14.52 1.30
CA PRO A 795 -5.65 15.83 1.44
C PRO A 795 -4.99 16.61 2.59
N GLN A 796 -4.75 17.90 2.39
CA GLN A 796 -3.99 18.74 3.32
C GLN A 796 -4.56 18.70 4.75
N TRP A 797 -5.89 18.72 4.91
CA TRP A 797 -6.53 18.70 6.22
C TRP A 797 -6.14 17.47 7.04
N PHE A 798 -5.90 16.33 6.39
CA PHE A 798 -5.55 15.06 7.04
C PHE A 798 -4.14 15.14 7.63
N SER A 799 -3.17 15.65 6.86
CA SER A 799 -1.79 15.83 7.33
C SER A 799 -1.62 16.88 8.44
N VAL A 800 -2.64 17.71 8.69
CA VAL A 800 -2.62 18.75 9.74
C VAL A 800 -3.17 18.23 11.07
N GLN A 801 -3.93 17.12 11.08
CA GLN A 801 -4.53 16.58 12.30
C GLN A 801 -3.56 16.32 13.46
N PRO A 802 -2.40 15.64 13.29
CA PRO A 802 -1.48 15.43 14.40
C PRO A 802 -0.97 16.76 14.98
N ILE A 803 -0.77 17.78 14.13
CA ILE A 803 -0.31 19.10 14.56
C ILE A 803 -1.36 19.80 15.44
N ILE A 804 -2.66 19.55 15.22
CA ILE A 804 -3.75 20.09 16.07
C ILE A 804 -3.66 19.48 17.47
N TYR A 805 -3.51 18.16 17.55
CA TYR A 805 -3.32 17.42 18.80
C TYR A 805 -2.06 17.88 19.53
N ASP A 806 -0.92 17.93 18.84
CA ASP A 806 0.37 18.33 19.38
C ASP A 806 0.33 19.78 19.88
N SER A 807 -0.31 20.68 19.13
CA SER A 807 -0.48 22.08 19.54
C SER A 807 -1.37 22.20 20.78
N ALA A 808 -2.44 21.40 20.89
CA ALA A 808 -3.30 21.39 22.07
C ALA A 808 -2.52 20.94 23.31
N ILE A 809 -1.69 19.90 23.17
CA ILE A 809 -0.78 19.41 24.22
C ILE A 809 0.18 20.52 24.65
N VAL A 810 0.97 21.05 23.71
CA VAL A 810 2.03 22.02 24.01
C VAL A 810 1.45 23.30 24.62
N ASN A 811 0.33 23.79 24.10
CA ASN A 811 -0.31 25.00 24.63
C ASN A 811 -0.87 24.79 26.03
N TYR A 812 -1.54 23.66 26.29
CA TYR A 812 -2.06 23.36 27.62
C TYR A 812 -0.93 23.21 28.63
N VAL A 813 0.09 22.40 28.32
CA VAL A 813 1.22 22.17 29.22
C VAL A 813 1.97 23.46 29.50
N LYS A 814 2.29 24.26 28.47
CA LYS A 814 2.95 25.57 28.68
C LYS A 814 2.10 26.50 29.55
N SER A 815 0.77 26.52 29.37
CA SER A 815 -0.14 27.29 30.21
C SER A 815 -0.06 26.84 31.66
N GLN A 816 -0.17 25.55 31.94
CA GLN A 816 -0.11 25.01 33.30
C GLN A 816 1.25 25.25 33.97
N LEU A 817 2.36 25.00 33.25
CA LEU A 817 3.71 25.22 33.80
C LEU A 817 4.00 26.71 34.07
N SER A 818 3.32 27.63 33.36
CA SER A 818 3.43 29.07 33.59
C SER A 818 2.81 29.54 34.91
N GLU A 819 1.99 28.70 35.56
CA GLU A 819 1.38 28.98 36.86
C GLU A 819 2.35 28.79 38.03
N ILE A 820 3.53 28.19 37.78
CA ILE A 820 4.60 28.02 38.76
C ILE A 820 5.67 29.10 38.55
N THR A 821 5.74 30.08 39.44
CA THR A 821 6.63 31.24 39.28
C THR A 821 7.38 31.58 40.56
N PRO A 822 8.68 31.94 40.50
CA PRO A 822 9.35 32.46 41.67
C PRO A 822 8.76 33.84 42.02
N SER A 823 8.43 34.07 43.29
CA SER A 823 7.83 35.31 43.79
C SER A 823 8.75 36.10 44.73
N GLY A 824 9.89 35.53 45.12
CA GLY A 824 10.93 36.23 45.87
C GLY A 824 12.12 35.34 46.24
N ALA A 825 13.23 35.94 46.66
CA ALA A 825 14.37 35.22 47.20
C ALA A 825 15.12 36.03 48.25
N ILE A 826 15.52 35.38 49.34
CA ILE A 826 16.26 35.99 50.46
C ILE A 826 17.52 35.15 50.75
N PRO A 827 18.73 35.71 50.58
CA PRO A 827 19.97 35.06 51.02
C PRO A 827 19.96 34.78 52.53
N LEU A 828 20.40 33.59 52.95
CA LEU A 828 20.50 33.25 54.37
C LEU A 828 21.68 34.00 55.00
N PRO A 829 21.47 34.89 55.99
CA PRO A 829 22.54 35.69 56.58
C PRO A 829 23.63 34.81 57.21
N GLY A 830 24.87 34.93 56.74
CA GLY A 830 26.02 34.20 57.28
C GLY A 830 26.11 32.71 56.89
N LEU A 831 25.20 32.20 56.06
CA LEU A 831 25.16 30.79 55.62
C LEU A 831 25.27 30.69 54.09
N LYS A 832 25.76 29.54 53.58
CA LYS A 832 25.73 29.23 52.15
C LYS A 832 24.34 28.72 51.75
N GLY A 833 23.37 29.62 51.55
CA GLY A 833 22.06 29.25 51.02
C GLY A 833 21.11 30.42 50.79
N VAL A 834 19.96 30.13 50.20
CA VAL A 834 18.90 31.06 49.82
C VAL A 834 17.54 30.45 50.17
N THR A 835 16.67 31.26 50.75
CA THR A 835 15.23 30.96 50.85
C THR A 835 14.53 31.53 49.63
N VAL A 836 13.85 30.68 48.85
CA VAL A 836 13.12 31.04 47.64
C VAL A 836 11.62 30.92 47.92
N PHE A 837 10.85 31.92 47.51
CA PHE A 837 9.40 31.92 47.54
C PHE A 837 8.88 31.63 46.13
N ILE A 838 7.92 30.71 46.03
CA ILE A 838 7.40 30.22 44.76
C ILE A 838 5.88 30.28 44.84
N ASN A 839 5.25 30.93 43.88
CA ASN A 839 3.82 30.83 43.70
C ASN A 839 3.53 29.63 42.81
N ASP A 840 2.68 28.73 43.29
CA ASP A 840 2.13 27.62 42.51
C ASP A 840 0.61 27.80 42.46
N SER A 841 0.05 28.04 41.28
CA SER A 841 -1.40 28.04 41.08
C SER A 841 -1.89 26.82 40.30
N LEU A 842 -0.99 25.90 39.95
CA LEU A 842 -1.28 24.70 39.17
C LEU A 842 -2.36 23.88 39.87
N GLY A 843 -3.47 23.68 39.16
CA GLY A 843 -4.58 22.86 39.64
C GLY A 843 -5.37 23.44 40.81
N ALA A 844 -5.13 24.69 41.24
CA ALA A 844 -5.89 25.30 42.32
C ALA A 844 -7.40 25.34 41.99
N PRO A 845 -8.31 24.98 42.92
CA PRO A 845 -8.10 24.71 44.35
C PRO A 845 -7.82 23.24 44.71
N LEU A 846 -7.58 22.35 43.74
CA LEU A 846 -7.28 20.95 44.02
C LEU A 846 -5.87 20.82 44.62
N PRO A 847 -5.66 19.99 45.67
CA PRO A 847 -4.37 19.83 46.32
C PRO A 847 -3.43 18.91 45.52
N ILE A 848 -3.09 19.32 44.29
CA ILE A 848 -2.17 18.59 43.41
C ILE A 848 -0.75 19.08 43.71
N ALA A 849 0.14 18.17 44.09
CA ALA A 849 1.53 18.53 44.34
C ALA A 849 2.31 18.66 43.03
N SER A 850 3.16 19.68 42.94
CA SER A 850 4.04 19.90 41.78
C SER A 850 5.50 19.64 42.15
N HIS A 851 6.20 18.78 41.40
CA HIS A 851 7.59 18.42 41.63
C HIS A 851 8.51 19.20 40.68
N VAL A 852 9.39 20.04 41.23
CA VAL A 852 10.27 20.92 40.44
C VAL A 852 11.71 20.91 40.94
N ILE A 853 12.64 21.36 40.10
CA ILE A 853 14.01 21.65 40.49
C ILE A 853 14.20 23.16 40.56
N VAL A 854 14.47 23.66 41.76
CA VAL A 854 14.74 25.08 42.00
C VAL A 854 16.24 25.31 41.96
N VAL A 855 16.70 26.19 41.07
CA VAL A 855 18.10 26.53 40.89
C VAL A 855 18.31 28.00 41.22
N VAL A 856 19.27 28.30 42.10
CA VAL A 856 19.71 29.66 42.40
C VAL A 856 21.09 29.90 41.85
N SER A 857 21.30 31.06 41.22
CA SER A 857 22.58 31.48 40.67
C SER A 857 23.01 32.84 41.20
N ASN A 858 24.30 32.96 41.53
CA ASN A 858 24.94 34.22 41.88
C ASN A 858 25.75 34.83 40.71
N GLY A 859 25.61 34.26 39.50
CA GLY A 859 26.38 34.63 38.31
C GLY A 859 27.74 33.94 38.17
N THR A 860 28.24 33.26 39.21
CA THR A 860 29.51 32.51 39.18
C THR A 860 29.37 31.04 39.59
N ALA A 861 28.35 30.70 40.39
CA ALA A 861 28.06 29.35 40.84
C ALA A 861 26.54 29.16 40.97
N ASN A 862 26.11 27.91 40.79
CA ASN A 862 24.72 27.49 40.87
C ASN A 862 24.56 26.45 42.00
N ALA A 863 23.44 26.51 42.71
CA ALA A 863 22.95 25.47 43.61
C ALA A 863 21.53 25.12 43.23
N SER A 864 21.15 23.87 43.46
CA SER A 864 19.81 23.36 43.15
C SER A 864 19.24 22.57 44.32
N ALA A 865 17.91 22.49 44.38
CA ALA A 865 17.16 21.58 45.23
C ALA A 865 15.95 21.03 44.45
N GLU A 866 15.65 19.76 44.64
CA GLU A 866 14.35 19.19 44.25
C GLU A 866 13.33 19.58 45.32
N VAL A 867 12.16 20.03 44.87
CA VAL A 867 11.14 20.65 45.73
C VAL A 867 9.77 20.16 45.30
N THR A 868 8.96 19.75 46.29
CA THR A 868 7.53 19.48 46.10
C THR A 868 6.75 20.71 46.55
N LEU A 869 5.98 21.29 45.65
CA LEU A 869 5.14 22.47 45.83
C LEU A 869 3.68 22.06 46.04
N TYR A 870 2.90 22.96 46.65
CA TYR A 870 1.46 22.83 46.81
C TYR A 870 0.77 24.13 46.38
N PRO A 871 -0.47 24.07 45.87
CA PRO A 871 -1.18 25.26 45.41
C PRO A 871 -1.21 26.35 46.49
N GLY A 872 -0.62 27.51 46.18
CA GLY A 872 -0.35 28.59 47.13
C GLY A 872 1.03 29.21 46.95
N VAL A 873 1.65 29.59 48.07
CA VAL A 873 3.01 30.14 48.11
C VAL A 873 3.91 29.17 48.88
N ASP A 874 4.83 28.52 48.19
CA ASP A 874 5.82 27.62 48.80
C ASP A 874 7.12 28.33 49.15
N ILE A 875 7.77 27.84 50.20
CA ILE A 875 9.09 28.26 50.64
C ILE A 875 10.09 27.12 50.45
N ALA A 876 11.01 27.28 49.49
CA ALA A 876 12.11 26.35 49.23
C ALA A 876 13.44 26.84 49.79
N ILE A 877 14.20 25.97 50.45
CA ILE A 877 15.54 26.31 50.96
C ILE A 877 16.62 25.65 50.09
N VAL A 878 17.39 26.45 49.35
CA VAL A 878 18.46 25.99 48.48
C VAL A 878 19.82 26.27 49.12
N LYS A 879 20.60 25.22 49.40
CA LYS A 879 21.91 25.31 50.08
C LYS A 879 23.07 25.14 49.09
N GLY A 880 24.25 25.65 49.45
CA GLY A 880 25.50 25.36 48.71
C GLY A 880 26.05 26.51 47.85
N VAL A 881 25.34 27.63 47.74
CA VAL A 881 25.84 28.86 47.08
C VAL A 881 25.84 30.03 48.06
N TYR A 882 26.89 30.84 47.98
CA TYR A 882 27.03 32.07 48.77
C TYR A 882 26.61 33.29 47.93
N PHE A 883 25.79 34.16 48.53
CA PHE A 883 25.43 35.45 47.95
C PHE A 883 26.00 36.56 48.83
N ARG A 884 26.60 37.58 48.21
CA ARG A 884 26.99 38.77 48.97
C ARG A 884 25.72 39.48 49.46
N PRO A 885 25.72 40.05 50.67
CA PRO A 885 24.63 40.91 51.11
C PRO A 885 24.34 41.95 50.02
N SER A 886 23.08 42.13 49.64
CA SER A 886 22.59 43.04 48.58
C SER A 886 22.83 42.66 47.11
N SER A 887 23.44 41.51 46.81
CA SER A 887 23.49 41.03 45.43
C SER A 887 22.13 40.51 44.94
N PRO A 888 21.77 40.75 43.67
CA PRO A 888 20.58 40.14 43.09
C PRO A 888 20.72 38.61 43.08
N VAL A 889 19.61 37.92 43.33
CA VAL A 889 19.50 36.46 43.27
C VAL A 889 18.70 36.08 42.04
N SER A 890 19.31 35.37 41.10
CA SER A 890 18.59 34.77 39.98
C SER A 890 18.09 33.39 40.39
N VAL A 891 16.78 33.18 40.26
CA VAL A 891 16.07 31.94 40.54
C VAL A 891 15.52 31.39 39.23
N TYR A 892 15.71 30.11 39.02
CA TYR A 892 15.19 29.37 37.87
C TYR A 892 14.43 28.16 38.42
N ILE A 893 13.24 27.91 37.88
CA ILE A 893 12.44 26.73 38.19
C ILE A 893 12.45 25.85 36.94
N TYR A 894 12.79 24.58 37.13
CA TYR A 894 12.84 23.59 36.08
C TYR A 894 11.84 22.46 36.35
N ALA A 895 11.14 22.02 35.30
CA ALA A 895 10.48 20.72 35.30
C ALA A 895 11.56 19.62 35.23
N PRO A 896 11.55 18.64 36.14
CA PRO A 896 12.54 17.56 36.14
C PRO A 896 12.48 16.80 34.80
N LEU A 897 13.62 16.62 34.14
CA LEU A 897 13.69 15.94 32.85
C LEU A 897 15.09 15.37 32.62
N ASN A 898 15.16 14.15 32.09
CA ASN A 898 16.43 13.53 31.69
C ASN A 898 16.36 12.95 30.28
N ALA A 899 17.51 12.88 29.60
CA ALA A 899 17.59 12.43 28.20
C ALA A 899 17.09 11.00 27.99
N SER A 900 17.30 10.10 28.96
CA SER A 900 16.87 8.70 28.86
C SER A 900 15.35 8.51 28.84
N GLN A 901 14.58 9.44 29.42
CA GLN A 901 13.11 9.41 29.35
C GLN A 901 12.58 9.91 27.98
N LEU A 902 13.37 10.73 27.27
CA LEU A 902 12.92 11.39 26.05
C LEU A 902 13.20 10.56 24.79
N GLY A 903 14.30 9.81 24.76
CA GLY A 903 14.77 9.23 23.50
C GLY A 903 15.27 10.34 22.56
N SER A 904 14.76 10.40 21.33
CA SER A 904 14.93 11.53 20.42
C SER A 904 14.23 12.78 20.97
N TYR A 905 14.92 13.93 20.95
CA TYR A 905 14.40 15.21 21.44
C TYR A 905 14.93 16.40 20.64
N ILE A 906 14.17 17.49 20.64
CA ILE A 906 14.44 18.75 19.94
C ILE A 906 14.36 19.98 20.86
N VAL A 907 13.68 19.91 22.02
CA VAL A 907 13.60 21.04 22.96
C VAL A 907 14.88 21.06 23.81
N PRO A 908 15.67 22.14 23.79
CA PRO A 908 16.86 22.23 24.62
C PRO A 908 16.48 22.24 26.10
N PHE A 909 17.04 21.31 26.87
CA PHE A 909 16.92 21.29 28.32
C PHE A 909 18.31 21.27 28.98
N SER A 910 18.36 21.69 30.24
CA SER A 910 19.61 21.74 30.99
C SER A 910 19.83 20.43 31.76
N LYS A 911 20.99 20.28 32.42
CA LYS A 911 21.20 19.18 33.39
C LYS A 911 20.20 19.18 34.57
N TYR A 912 19.43 20.26 34.75
CA TYR A 912 18.38 20.39 35.76
C TYR A 912 16.97 20.15 35.18
N GLY A 913 16.85 19.88 33.88
CA GLY A 913 15.57 19.69 33.19
C GLY A 913 15.14 20.87 32.33
N LEU A 914 13.84 20.92 32.02
CA LEU A 914 13.20 21.92 31.15
C LEU A 914 12.91 23.19 31.94
N LEU A 915 13.40 24.35 31.49
CA LEU A 915 13.17 25.61 32.18
C LEU A 915 11.69 26.02 32.05
N ILE A 916 10.98 26.17 33.16
CA ILE A 916 9.57 26.57 33.17
C ILE A 916 9.37 28.05 33.51
N SER A 917 10.13 28.57 34.47
CA SER A 917 10.06 29.98 34.86
C SER A 917 11.35 30.48 35.49
N SER A 918 11.55 31.80 35.52
CA SER A 918 12.71 32.40 36.17
C SER A 918 12.41 33.82 36.65
N GLY A 919 13.20 34.29 37.61
CA GLY A 919 13.11 35.65 38.15
C GLY A 919 14.43 36.09 38.76
N THR A 920 14.67 37.40 38.81
CA THR A 920 15.84 37.98 39.49
C THR A 920 15.37 38.96 40.55
N PHE A 921 15.76 38.73 41.80
CA PHE A 921 15.22 39.44 42.96
C PHE A 921 16.33 40.22 43.68
N GLY A 922 16.05 41.49 43.99
CA GLY A 922 16.85 42.30 44.90
C GLY A 922 16.41 42.13 46.36
N LEU A 923 17.17 42.69 47.30
CA LEU A 923 16.82 42.68 48.73
C LEU A 923 15.42 43.28 48.98
N GLY A 924 14.53 42.50 49.59
CA GLY A 924 13.25 42.97 50.13
C GLY A 924 12.05 42.95 49.17
N ASN A 925 12.23 42.52 47.91
CA ASN A 925 11.11 42.34 46.99
C ASN A 925 10.52 40.93 47.14
N VAL A 926 9.71 40.74 48.18
CA VAL A 926 8.88 39.53 48.33
C VAL A 926 7.42 39.95 48.35
N THR A 927 6.66 39.50 47.36
CA THR A 927 5.21 39.71 47.27
C THR A 927 4.53 38.37 47.49
N PHE A 928 3.95 38.16 48.68
CA PHE A 928 3.20 36.94 48.98
C PHE A 928 2.06 37.19 49.96
N ASN A 929 1.04 36.34 49.90
CA ASN A 929 -0.07 36.32 50.84
C ASN A 929 0.26 35.33 51.98
N VAL A 930 0.43 35.84 53.20
CA VAL A 930 0.77 35.03 54.40
C VAL A 930 -0.24 33.93 54.72
N ASN A 931 -1.49 34.03 54.27
CA ASN A 931 -2.54 33.04 54.55
C ASN A 931 -2.49 31.81 53.63
N ALA A 932 -1.59 31.77 52.64
CA ALA A 932 -1.47 30.69 51.66
C ALA A 932 -0.05 30.07 51.62
N VAL A 933 0.72 30.17 52.72
CA VAL A 933 2.14 29.79 52.75
C VAL A 933 2.35 28.33 53.15
N HIS A 934 3.09 27.59 52.34
CA HIS A 934 3.55 26.22 52.55
C HIS A 934 5.09 26.18 52.70
N ILE A 935 5.64 25.25 53.49
CA ILE A 935 7.09 25.08 53.65
C ILE A 935 7.53 23.84 52.88
N ALA A 936 8.06 24.06 51.69
CA ALA A 936 8.54 23.02 50.80
C ALA A 936 10.00 22.69 51.11
N ASN A 937 10.23 21.78 52.08
CA ASN A 937 11.46 20.99 52.32
C ASN A 937 11.53 20.31 53.72
N VAL A 938 10.40 20.06 54.38
CA VAL A 938 10.38 19.15 55.54
C VAL A 938 10.03 17.76 55.01
N ASN A 939 11.00 16.83 55.00
CA ASN A 939 10.76 15.42 54.71
C ASN A 939 9.59 14.93 55.57
N THR A 940 8.39 14.86 55.00
CA THR A 940 7.21 14.26 55.61
C THR A 940 6.78 13.10 54.70
N THR A 941 7.50 12.00 54.84
CA THR A 941 7.08 10.72 54.27
C THR A 941 5.89 10.17 55.05
N ALA A 942 4.81 9.89 54.31
CA ALA A 942 3.74 8.91 54.52
C ALA A 942 2.51 9.26 55.41
N PRO A 943 1.31 8.77 55.03
CA PRO A 943 0.08 8.87 55.81
C PRO A 943 0.11 7.94 57.03
N GLU A 944 -0.50 8.40 58.12
CA GLU A 944 -0.49 7.79 59.46
C GLU A 944 -0.96 6.34 59.47
N THR A 945 -0.07 5.44 59.90
CA THR A 945 -0.46 4.29 60.73
C THR A 945 0.31 4.39 62.05
N THR A 946 -0.44 4.21 63.14
CA THR A 946 -0.08 4.46 64.54
C THR A 946 1.20 3.76 65.00
N HIS A 947 2.13 4.49 65.64
CA HIS A 947 2.69 4.20 66.97
C HIS A 947 3.73 5.27 67.39
N GLN A 948 3.62 5.72 68.64
CA GLN A 948 4.46 6.75 69.27
C GLN A 948 5.88 6.28 69.59
N THR A 949 6.91 7.11 69.32
CA THR A 949 8.05 7.51 70.21
C THR A 949 9.05 8.43 69.46
N PRO A 950 9.90 9.22 70.17
CA PRO A 950 10.18 10.61 69.80
C PRO A 950 11.34 10.83 68.81
N GLN A 951 11.12 11.77 67.88
CA GLN A 951 12.06 12.31 66.90
C GLN A 951 13.03 13.36 67.51
N PRO A 952 14.27 13.50 66.97
CA PRO A 952 15.21 14.56 67.37
C PRO A 952 14.83 15.93 66.76
N SER A 953 14.77 16.94 67.63
CA SER A 953 14.67 18.41 67.44
C SER A 953 14.47 19.01 66.02
N ASP A 954 13.20 19.14 65.63
CA ASP A 954 12.68 20.06 64.58
C ASP A 954 12.65 21.56 64.99
N TYR A 955 13.14 21.88 66.19
CA TYR A 955 13.02 23.22 66.79
C TYR A 955 13.83 24.31 66.06
N SER A 956 14.96 23.96 65.43
CA SER A 956 15.85 24.93 64.77
C SER A 956 15.36 25.43 63.42
N VAL A 957 14.57 24.64 62.68
CA VAL A 957 14.01 25.07 61.38
C VAL A 957 12.85 26.02 61.60
N TRP A 958 11.96 25.71 62.56
CA TRP A 958 10.86 26.60 62.94
C TRP A 958 11.38 27.93 63.51
N VAL A 959 12.42 27.93 64.34
CA VAL A 959 13.01 29.18 64.85
C VAL A 959 13.61 30.03 63.73
N VAL A 960 14.28 29.44 62.73
CA VAL A 960 14.85 30.20 61.59
C VAL A 960 13.75 30.71 60.66
N VAL A 961 12.73 29.92 60.35
CA VAL A 961 11.61 30.35 59.50
C VAL A 961 10.79 31.43 60.20
N THR A 962 10.50 31.28 61.49
CA THR A 962 9.85 32.34 62.29
C THR A 962 10.72 33.58 62.41
N LEU A 963 12.05 33.46 62.59
CA LEU A 963 12.96 34.60 62.60
C LEU A 963 13.07 35.28 61.23
N VAL A 964 12.97 34.56 60.11
CA VAL A 964 12.96 35.13 58.75
C VAL A 964 11.64 35.83 58.47
N ILE A 965 10.49 35.22 58.83
CA ILE A 965 9.17 35.86 58.73
C ILE A 965 9.13 37.12 59.61
N VAL A 966 9.63 37.04 60.85
CA VAL A 966 9.73 38.19 61.76
C VAL A 966 10.72 39.23 61.24
N ALA A 967 11.85 38.84 60.64
CA ALA A 967 12.81 39.77 60.02
C ALA A 967 12.25 40.44 58.76
N VAL A 968 11.42 39.75 57.97
CA VAL A 968 10.69 40.31 56.83
C VAL A 968 9.62 41.27 57.32
N ILE A 969 8.85 40.92 58.35
CA ILE A 969 7.90 41.83 59.00
C ILE A 969 8.62 43.07 59.56
N ILE A 970 9.78 42.90 60.21
CA ILE A 970 10.60 44.01 60.72
C ILE A 970 11.17 44.85 59.56
N ALA A 971 11.59 44.26 58.45
CA ALA A 971 12.10 44.99 57.29
C ALA A 971 11.00 45.79 56.56
N VAL A 972 9.79 45.23 56.45
CA VAL A 972 8.61 45.91 55.91
C VAL A 972 8.16 47.05 56.83
N ILE A 973 8.20 46.87 58.16
CA ILE A 973 7.90 47.93 59.13
C ILE A 973 9.00 49.01 59.15
N ALA A 974 10.27 48.64 59.02
CA ALA A 974 11.39 49.59 58.98
C ALA A 974 11.44 50.42 57.68
N GLY A 975 10.94 49.88 56.57
CA GLY A 975 10.75 50.62 55.32
C GLY A 975 9.65 51.69 55.38
N TYR A 976 8.60 51.46 56.18
CA TYR A 976 7.49 52.40 56.35
C TYR A 976 7.81 53.60 57.28
N LEU A 977 8.94 53.54 58.01
CA LEU A 977 9.41 54.61 58.91
C LEU A 977 10.48 55.53 58.29
N ARG A 978 10.72 55.42 56.97
CA ARG A 978 11.56 56.36 56.21
C ARG A 978 10.79 56.88 54.99
N LEU A 979 9.76 57.67 55.23
CA LEU A 979 9.24 58.68 54.32
C LEU A 979 9.32 60.04 55.02
#